data_AF-A0A5N5PS80-F1
#
_entry.id   AF-A0A5N5PS80-F1
#
_cell.length_a   1.000
_cell.length_b   1.000
_cell.length_c   1.000
_cell.angle_alpha   90.00
_cell.angle_beta   90.00
_cell.angle_gamma   90.00
#
_symmetry.space_group_name_H-M   'P 1'
#
loop_
_entity.id
_entity.type
_entity.pdbx_description
1 polymer ?
#
loop_
_entity_poly.entity_id
_entity_poly.type
_entity_poly.pdbx_seq_one_letter_code
_entity_poly.pdbx_strand_id
1 'polypeptide(L)'
;MGTSMRLILGVVNLLLFLWPCVSTQHCPAGIIPPELDGPESIPKSPVQDGYMSPIVHSFLSSVQPNPFPKDLFIKILKSQSTDKATINEVLRYEVGFLVCVAIGILYILLMPLIGLCFACCRCCGNCGGRMYQEQTKSIKCRRWSFYWATFLITFLILAGNICMFLSNTYTHESVSSAPREFNNTLKNLQSYITTIPKQIDQVVNESFVAVDNVTYNINEIGPLLGREIQKEIEGFIIPALDSAAVMVQVVQNTSLLLYTLNATQKELDLLQSNLTGVKARMNKTLHSPDCVQCVSLHSELDKLSLDTSINISSLNKLQAAVDQAEKTDLNMQIQKGKAFFESIPDRVTTATRDSVQKVQQDLQTIKSQVSQVTRDIPLDQLTEFSNTLSTIQQDTKLYTPTIDQAEKLRWIIAVILCCLILLVVVCNLLGLMLGPAGLVPKDDPTDRSSTANCGGLFLMAGVGFSFLFSWIFMIVVLILFLIGGNTYTLICVPWKTQQLFQLIDTPDVIPGFQLSQSLGLKINLTITDVYNDCQMNKSLWNTLHLEDIINLNNYLNVSKYTGQVQEALENSNITLPSIVLLNSETKKQLISFSATASSVNISSLMQKVTTPSGTNLSYIADRLDALVNIQTNASIKAELQNEAKDLRFIQTQLNSTIKHQLMELDSEIERFSDIMSHINGTVENVLEKVSSAQDVLNNNTTETVKSKLTEFVDCQIGVFTTLAEWANQTITEQVGRCGPVAVSVNTVENLFCSQLVDSLNAFWFSLGWCIVFLIPSIIFSVKLAKFYRRMKYKDEFMDNIMMSPIPRVNLKPY
;
A
#
# COMPACT_ATOMS: atom_id res chain seq x y z
N MET A 1 -15.84 45.12 -27.14
CA MET A 1 -16.47 44.55 -25.93
C MET A 1 -16.03 43.09 -25.75
N GLY A 2 -14.71 42.81 -25.65
CA GLY A 2 -14.20 41.43 -25.75
C GLY A 2 -12.83 41.13 -25.12
N THR A 3 -12.22 42.07 -24.40
CA THR A 3 -10.87 41.87 -23.83
C THR A 3 -10.75 42.20 -22.34
N SER A 4 -11.80 42.73 -21.69
CA SER A 4 -11.78 43.05 -20.25
C SER A 4 -12.36 41.94 -19.35
N MET A 5 -13.06 40.95 -19.93
CA MET A 5 -13.76 39.90 -19.16
C MET A 5 -12.90 38.67 -18.84
N ARG A 6 -11.70 38.55 -19.44
CA ARG A 6 -10.78 37.42 -19.17
C ARG A 6 -9.79 37.68 -18.04
N LEU A 7 -9.57 38.94 -17.64
CA LEU A 7 -8.70 39.26 -16.50
C LEU A 7 -9.42 39.09 -15.15
N ILE A 8 -10.74 39.31 -15.11
CA ILE A 8 -11.53 39.20 -13.87
C ILE A 8 -11.77 37.73 -13.48
N LEU A 9 -11.85 36.82 -14.45
CA LEU A 9 -12.02 35.38 -14.19
C LEU A 9 -10.70 34.67 -13.79
N GLY A 10 -9.55 35.27 -14.12
CA GLY A 10 -8.23 34.75 -13.76
C GLY A 10 -7.79 35.10 -12.34
N VAL A 11 -8.27 36.23 -11.79
CA VAL A 11 -7.94 36.67 -10.42
C VAL A 11 -8.88 36.06 -9.38
N VAL A 12 -10.14 35.77 -9.74
CA VAL A 12 -11.08 35.07 -8.84
C VAL A 12 -10.70 33.59 -8.66
N ASN A 13 -10.13 32.95 -9.68
CA ASN A 13 -9.64 31.57 -9.56
C ASN A 13 -8.30 31.45 -8.81
N LEU A 14 -7.48 32.51 -8.73
CA LEU A 14 -6.22 32.44 -7.98
C LEU A 14 -6.40 32.66 -6.47
N LEU A 15 -7.49 33.32 -6.06
CA LEU A 15 -7.84 33.55 -4.66
C LEU A 15 -8.62 32.38 -4.03
N LEU A 16 -9.12 31.44 -4.83
CA LEU A 16 -9.77 30.21 -4.36
C LEU A 16 -8.78 29.07 -4.04
N PHE A 17 -7.49 29.22 -4.36
CA PHE A 17 -6.44 28.23 -4.08
C PHE A 17 -5.50 28.59 -2.92
N LEU A 18 -5.79 29.67 -2.17
CA LEU A 18 -5.03 30.06 -0.96
C LEU A 18 -5.86 30.05 0.33
N TRP A 19 -6.98 29.35 0.32
CA TRP A 19 -7.53 28.80 1.56
C TRP A 19 -7.16 27.33 1.63
N PRO A 20 -6.13 26.97 2.42
CA PRO A 20 -6.25 25.72 3.12
C PRO A 20 -7.36 25.96 4.16
N CYS A 21 -8.63 25.80 3.76
CA CYS A 21 -9.59 25.20 4.66
C CYS A 21 -9.11 23.78 4.89
N VAL A 22 -8.00 23.63 5.64
CA VAL A 22 -7.81 22.45 6.46
C VAL A 22 -8.93 22.59 7.47
N SER A 23 -10.07 21.99 7.15
CA SER A 23 -10.84 21.31 8.16
C SER A 23 -9.83 20.33 8.77
N THR A 24 -9.10 20.78 9.80
CA THR A 24 -8.38 19.88 10.68
C THR A 24 -9.49 19.15 11.42
N GLN A 25 -10.02 18.10 10.79
CA GLN A 25 -10.68 17.05 11.51
C GLN A 25 -9.57 16.49 12.41
N HIS A 26 -9.51 16.97 13.65
CA HIS A 26 -8.51 16.57 14.65
C HIS A 26 -8.60 15.07 14.98
N CYS A 27 -9.64 14.41 14.47
CA CYS A 27 -9.83 12.97 14.45
C CYS A 27 -9.95 12.53 12.99
N PRO A 28 -8.83 12.24 12.30
CA PRO A 28 -8.92 11.59 11.00
C PRO A 28 -9.63 10.24 11.18
N ALA A 29 -10.54 9.92 10.26
CA ALA A 29 -11.11 8.59 10.14
C ALA A 29 -9.98 7.63 9.71
N GLY A 30 -9.27 7.07 10.69
CA GLY A 30 -8.22 6.06 10.54
C GLY A 30 -7.00 6.52 9.73
N ILE A 31 -5.86 6.65 10.38
CA ILE A 31 -4.58 6.62 9.64
C ILE A 31 -4.49 5.21 9.06
N ILE A 32 -4.72 5.06 7.75
CA ILE A 32 -4.49 3.80 7.04
C ILE A 32 -2.98 3.68 6.87
N PRO A 33 -2.30 2.77 7.60
CA PRO A 33 -0.86 2.68 7.48
C PRO A 33 -0.47 2.08 6.11
N PRO A 34 0.74 2.36 5.63
CA PRO A 34 1.17 1.93 4.30
C PRO A 34 1.21 0.40 4.17
N GLU A 35 1.02 -0.08 2.94
CA GLU A 35 1.20 -1.49 2.60
C GLU A 35 2.66 -1.90 2.88
N LEU A 36 2.88 -3.11 3.41
CA LEU A 36 4.22 -3.62 3.70
C LEU A 36 5.03 -3.74 2.41
N ASP A 37 6.32 -3.42 2.49
CA ASP A 37 7.25 -3.71 1.40
C ASP A 37 7.28 -5.23 1.14
N GLY A 38 6.75 -5.64 -0.01
CA GLY A 38 6.72 -7.04 -0.44
C GLY A 38 8.08 -7.48 -0.98
N PRO A 39 8.47 -8.76 -0.82
CA PRO A 39 9.59 -9.30 -1.56
C PRO A 39 9.29 -9.24 -3.07
N GLU A 40 10.30 -8.90 -3.87
CA GLU A 40 10.24 -8.91 -5.33
C GLU A 40 9.65 -10.25 -5.79
N SER A 41 8.60 -10.22 -6.62
CA SER A 41 7.84 -11.42 -6.99
C SER A 41 8.77 -12.48 -7.57
N ILE A 42 8.96 -13.60 -6.86
CA ILE A 42 9.80 -14.70 -7.33
C ILE A 42 9.09 -15.33 -8.53
N PRO A 43 9.72 -15.34 -9.72
CA PRO A 43 9.14 -16.01 -10.87
C PRO A 43 8.92 -17.49 -10.54
N LYS A 44 7.69 -17.97 -10.65
CA LYS A 44 7.43 -19.41 -10.64
C LYS A 44 8.06 -19.99 -11.89
N SER A 45 9.18 -20.71 -11.74
CA SER A 45 9.72 -21.51 -12.84
C SER A 45 8.65 -22.56 -13.22
N PRO A 46 8.30 -22.69 -14.51
CA PRO A 46 7.34 -23.70 -14.94
C PRO A 46 7.88 -25.08 -14.59
N VAL A 47 7.03 -25.91 -13.98
CA VAL A 47 7.32 -27.33 -13.75
C VAL A 47 7.42 -27.97 -15.13
N GLN A 48 8.62 -28.40 -15.50
CA GLN A 48 8.90 -29.01 -16.78
C GLN A 48 9.19 -30.49 -16.53
N ASP A 49 8.33 -31.36 -17.06
CA ASP A 49 8.52 -32.81 -16.94
C ASP A 49 9.84 -33.23 -17.59
N GLY A 50 10.57 -34.13 -16.94
CA GLY A 50 11.84 -34.63 -17.43
C GLY A 50 11.74 -35.33 -18.79
N TYR A 51 12.82 -35.29 -19.58
CA TYR A 51 12.85 -35.93 -20.89
C TYR A 51 12.59 -37.45 -20.78
N MET A 52 11.61 -37.96 -21.54
CA MET A 52 11.21 -39.38 -21.55
C MET A 52 10.74 -39.93 -20.18
N SER A 53 10.50 -39.06 -19.20
CA SER A 53 10.17 -39.44 -17.82
C SER A 53 8.95 -40.37 -17.70
N PRO A 54 7.83 -40.23 -18.45
CA PRO A 54 6.65 -41.07 -18.20
C PRO A 54 6.90 -42.56 -18.50
N ILE A 55 7.67 -42.86 -19.55
CA ILE A 55 7.99 -44.25 -19.94
C ILE A 55 8.95 -44.86 -18.92
N VAL A 56 9.97 -44.11 -18.51
CA VAL A 56 10.97 -44.61 -17.56
C VAL A 56 10.36 -44.77 -16.17
N HIS A 57 9.52 -43.83 -15.73
CA HIS A 57 8.77 -43.92 -14.47
C HIS A 57 7.83 -45.13 -14.47
N SER A 58 7.14 -45.40 -15.58
CA SER A 58 6.29 -46.59 -15.71
C SER A 58 7.09 -47.89 -15.58
N PHE A 59 8.29 -47.96 -16.19
CA PHE A 59 9.19 -49.09 -16.04
C PHE A 59 9.68 -49.23 -14.60
N LEU A 60 10.19 -48.15 -13.99
CA LEU A 60 10.68 -48.16 -12.62
C LEU A 60 9.59 -48.50 -11.60
N SER A 61 8.35 -48.07 -11.83
CA SER A 61 7.19 -48.46 -11.00
C SER A 61 6.84 -49.94 -11.13
N SER A 62 7.16 -50.57 -12.28
CA SER A 62 7.00 -52.01 -12.47
C SER A 62 8.13 -52.80 -11.79
N VAL A 63 9.34 -52.23 -11.74
CA VAL A 63 10.50 -52.80 -11.04
C VAL A 63 10.33 -52.69 -9.52
N GLN A 64 9.87 -51.54 -9.02
CA GLN A 64 9.65 -51.29 -7.61
C GLN A 64 8.21 -50.75 -7.39
N PRO A 65 7.22 -51.64 -7.22
CA PRO A 65 5.85 -51.24 -6.98
C PRO A 65 5.56 -50.92 -5.50
N ASN A 66 6.49 -51.25 -4.59
CA ASN A 66 6.26 -51.05 -3.16
C ASN A 66 6.36 -49.57 -2.78
N PRO A 67 5.55 -49.09 -1.81
CA PRO A 67 5.65 -47.73 -1.31
C PRO A 67 6.96 -47.52 -0.55
N PHE A 68 7.36 -46.25 -0.36
CA PHE A 68 8.56 -45.87 0.35
C PHE A 68 8.65 -46.54 1.75
N PRO A 69 9.73 -47.28 2.06
CA PRO A 69 9.81 -48.09 3.27
C PRO A 69 10.34 -47.24 4.45
N LYS A 70 9.55 -46.27 4.93
CA LYS A 70 9.94 -45.30 5.96
C LYS A 70 10.54 -45.97 7.21
N ASP A 71 9.88 -46.98 7.76
CA ASP A 71 10.33 -47.65 8.99
C ASP A 71 11.65 -48.40 8.81
N LEU A 72 11.87 -48.97 7.62
CA LEU A 72 13.12 -49.64 7.28
C LEU A 72 14.29 -48.65 7.26
N PHE A 73 14.08 -47.46 6.69
CA PHE A 73 15.08 -46.39 6.71
C PHE A 73 15.38 -45.91 8.12
N ILE A 74 14.36 -45.68 8.95
CA ILE A 74 14.54 -45.29 10.35
C ILE A 74 15.35 -46.36 11.10
N LYS A 75 15.01 -47.64 10.90
CA LYS A 75 15.73 -48.77 11.52
C LYS A 75 17.20 -48.79 11.10
N ILE A 76 17.50 -48.62 9.81
CA ILE A 76 18.86 -48.58 9.28
C ILE A 76 19.66 -47.39 9.84
N LEU A 77 19.06 -46.19 9.85
CA LEU A 77 19.73 -44.96 10.30
C LEU A 77 19.98 -44.95 11.82
N LYS A 78 19.08 -45.54 12.62
CA LYS A 78 19.23 -45.65 14.08
C LYS A 78 20.10 -46.83 14.52
N SER A 79 20.15 -47.92 13.76
CA SER A 79 20.94 -49.10 14.13
C SER A 79 22.42 -48.93 13.79
N GLN A 80 23.31 -49.07 14.78
CA GLN A 80 24.77 -49.07 14.57
C GLN A 80 25.27 -50.34 13.87
N SER A 81 24.45 -51.40 13.78
CA SER A 81 24.76 -52.63 13.06
C SER A 81 23.52 -53.16 12.35
N THR A 82 23.65 -53.45 11.06
CA THR A 82 22.58 -54.02 10.24
C THR A 82 22.46 -55.50 10.53
N ASP A 83 21.40 -55.92 11.21
CA ASP A 83 21.15 -57.33 11.48
C ASP A 83 20.69 -58.08 10.21
N LYS A 84 20.80 -59.41 10.24
CA LYS A 84 20.44 -60.26 9.10
C LYS A 84 18.97 -60.11 8.70
N ALA A 85 18.09 -59.75 9.63
CA ALA A 85 16.67 -59.51 9.37
C ALA A 85 16.47 -58.23 8.54
N THR A 86 17.14 -57.13 8.88
CA THR A 86 17.09 -55.87 8.13
C THR A 86 17.66 -56.01 6.72
N ILE A 87 18.77 -56.74 6.57
CA ILE A 87 19.31 -57.05 5.22
C ILE A 87 18.27 -57.80 4.38
N ASN A 88 17.57 -58.77 4.98
CA ASN A 88 16.53 -59.53 4.28
C ASN A 88 15.32 -58.67 3.91
N GLU A 89 14.94 -57.70 4.76
CA GLU A 89 13.89 -56.71 4.45
C GLU A 89 14.28 -55.80 3.29
N VAL A 90 15.52 -55.29 3.26
CA VAL A 90 16.05 -54.49 2.13
C VAL A 90 16.07 -55.31 0.84
N LEU A 91 16.56 -56.55 0.88
CA LEU A 91 16.59 -57.42 -0.29
C LEU A 91 15.18 -57.77 -0.80
N ARG A 92 14.20 -57.91 0.10
CA ARG A 92 12.78 -58.12 -0.25
C ARG A 92 12.16 -56.90 -0.89
N TYR A 93 12.52 -55.71 -0.41
CA TYR A 93 12.09 -54.47 -1.03
C TYR A 93 12.67 -54.37 -2.46
N GLU A 94 13.97 -54.60 -2.62
CA GLU A 94 14.70 -54.46 -3.89
C GLU A 94 14.57 -55.66 -4.87
N VAL A 95 13.62 -56.57 -4.69
CA VAL A 95 13.52 -57.83 -5.48
C VAL A 95 13.48 -57.55 -6.98
N GLY A 96 12.72 -56.55 -7.45
CA GLY A 96 12.65 -56.26 -8.88
C GLY A 96 13.99 -55.76 -9.45
N PHE A 97 14.71 -54.91 -8.72
CA PHE A 97 16.06 -54.49 -9.10
C PHE A 97 17.03 -55.68 -9.14
N LEU A 98 16.96 -56.59 -8.17
CA LEU A 98 17.78 -57.81 -8.14
C LEU A 98 17.50 -58.74 -9.33
N VAL A 99 16.24 -58.87 -9.75
CA VAL A 99 15.88 -59.63 -10.96
C VAL A 99 16.49 -58.99 -12.21
N CYS A 100 16.40 -57.67 -12.36
CA CYS A 100 17.03 -56.95 -13.47
C CYS A 100 18.57 -57.10 -13.47
N VAL A 101 19.20 -57.04 -12.29
CA VAL A 101 20.64 -57.29 -12.13
C VAL A 101 21.02 -58.71 -12.56
N ALA A 102 20.25 -59.72 -12.16
CA ALA A 102 20.50 -61.10 -12.56
C ALA A 102 20.42 -61.27 -14.09
N ILE A 103 19.42 -60.65 -14.74
CA ILE A 103 19.27 -60.65 -16.20
C ILE A 103 20.47 -59.94 -16.86
N GLY A 104 20.90 -58.80 -16.33
CA GLY A 104 22.04 -58.04 -16.87
C GLY A 104 23.37 -58.78 -16.72
N ILE A 105 23.62 -59.43 -15.57
CA ILE A 105 24.81 -60.27 -15.36
C ILE A 105 24.81 -61.44 -16.32
N LEU A 106 23.67 -62.10 -16.49
CA LEU A 106 23.52 -63.18 -17.47
C LEU A 106 23.86 -62.69 -18.88
N TYR A 107 23.40 -61.50 -19.27
CA TYR A 107 23.72 -60.89 -20.55
C TYR A 107 25.22 -60.60 -20.69
N ILE A 108 25.87 -60.02 -19.67
CA ILE A 108 27.30 -59.70 -19.66
C ILE A 108 28.15 -60.95 -19.86
N LEU A 109 27.77 -62.09 -19.28
CA LEU A 109 28.49 -63.35 -19.41
C LEU A 109 28.19 -64.08 -20.72
N LEU A 110 26.90 -64.18 -21.09
CA LEU A 110 26.50 -64.96 -22.26
C LEU A 110 26.87 -64.28 -23.57
N MET A 111 26.78 -62.95 -23.67
CA MET A 111 26.96 -62.26 -24.95
C MET A 111 28.38 -62.39 -25.54
N PRO A 112 29.48 -62.20 -24.79
CA PRO A 112 30.82 -62.46 -25.30
C PRO A 112 31.08 -63.96 -25.54
N LEU A 113 30.51 -64.85 -24.73
CA LEU A 113 30.61 -66.30 -24.92
C LEU A 113 29.94 -66.74 -26.23
N ILE A 114 28.70 -66.28 -26.48
CA ILE A 114 27.98 -66.51 -27.73
C ILE A 114 28.74 -65.89 -28.90
N GLY A 115 29.30 -64.69 -28.75
CA GLY A 115 30.12 -64.04 -29.77
C GLY A 115 31.37 -64.85 -30.13
N LEU A 116 32.08 -65.38 -29.13
CA LEU A 116 33.26 -66.23 -29.31
C LEU A 116 32.89 -67.57 -29.95
N CYS A 117 31.84 -68.24 -29.44
CA CYS A 117 31.31 -69.46 -30.06
C CYS A 117 30.88 -69.21 -31.51
N PHE A 118 30.20 -68.10 -31.79
CA PHE A 118 29.78 -67.72 -33.14
C PHE A 118 30.99 -67.49 -34.05
N ALA A 119 32.03 -66.78 -33.57
CA ALA A 119 33.27 -66.56 -34.30
C ALA A 119 34.02 -67.87 -34.58
N CYS A 120 34.20 -68.73 -33.58
CA CYS A 120 34.84 -70.05 -33.73
C CYS A 120 34.05 -70.96 -34.68
N CYS A 121 32.73 -71.10 -34.50
CA CYS A 121 31.87 -71.86 -35.40
C CYS A 121 31.97 -71.34 -36.83
N ARG A 122 32.08 -70.02 -37.01
CA ARG A 122 32.25 -69.38 -38.31
C ARG A 122 33.61 -69.65 -38.94
N CYS A 123 34.69 -69.65 -38.17
CA CYS A 123 36.03 -70.04 -38.62
C CYS A 123 36.07 -71.52 -39.05
N CYS A 124 35.33 -72.40 -38.37
CA CYS A 124 35.17 -73.81 -38.75
C CYS A 124 34.18 -74.06 -39.91
N GLY A 125 33.71 -73.02 -40.60
CA GLY A 125 32.78 -73.14 -41.73
C GLY A 125 31.29 -73.24 -41.36
N ASN A 126 30.92 -73.35 -40.09
CA ASN A 126 29.52 -73.33 -39.64
C ASN A 126 29.01 -71.89 -39.45
N CYS A 127 27.74 -71.67 -39.04
CA CYS A 127 27.17 -70.33 -38.82
C CYS A 127 27.35 -69.33 -40.00
N GLY A 128 27.25 -69.83 -41.23
CA GLY A 128 27.45 -69.05 -42.45
C GLY A 128 28.91 -68.81 -42.84
N GLY A 129 29.86 -69.57 -42.26
CA GLY A 129 31.29 -69.55 -42.58
C GLY A 129 31.68 -70.28 -43.87
N ARG A 130 30.96 -71.35 -44.24
CA ARG A 130 31.18 -72.15 -45.46
C ARG A 130 30.95 -71.36 -46.75
N MET A 131 30.41 -70.14 -46.66
CA MET A 131 30.13 -69.26 -47.80
C MET A 131 29.40 -70.02 -48.92
N TYR A 132 28.33 -70.73 -48.53
CA TYR A 132 27.50 -71.55 -49.39
C TYR A 132 26.04 -71.12 -49.28
N GLN A 133 25.34 -71.07 -50.42
CA GLN A 133 23.92 -70.70 -50.47
C GLN A 133 23.12 -71.67 -51.34
N GLU A 134 22.19 -72.38 -50.69
CA GLU A 134 21.17 -73.21 -51.32
C GLU A 134 20.17 -72.33 -52.11
N GLN A 135 19.93 -72.70 -53.37
CA GLN A 135 18.99 -71.99 -54.25
C GLN A 135 17.60 -72.64 -54.19
N THR A 136 16.63 -71.97 -53.57
CA THR A 136 15.24 -72.44 -53.43
C THR A 136 14.25 -71.47 -54.07
N LYS A 137 13.06 -71.95 -54.46
CA LYS A 137 12.00 -71.11 -55.08
C LYS A 137 11.54 -69.93 -54.19
N SER A 138 11.67 -70.05 -52.86
CA SER A 138 11.26 -69.04 -51.87
C SER A 138 12.33 -67.99 -51.53
N ILE A 139 13.48 -68.00 -52.21
CA ILE A 139 14.65 -67.18 -51.85
C ILE A 139 14.38 -65.67 -51.90
N LYS A 140 13.56 -65.21 -52.85
CA LYS A 140 13.18 -63.79 -52.99
C LYS A 140 12.34 -63.33 -51.81
N CYS A 141 11.35 -64.13 -51.40
CA CYS A 141 10.49 -63.85 -50.25
C CYS A 141 11.31 -63.81 -48.95
N ARG A 142 12.12 -64.85 -48.70
CA ARG A 142 12.97 -64.93 -47.50
C ARG A 142 13.95 -63.77 -47.37
N ARG A 143 14.56 -63.34 -48.48
CA ARG A 143 15.46 -62.18 -48.50
C ARG A 143 14.73 -60.89 -48.15
N TRP A 144 13.57 -60.64 -48.77
CA TRP A 144 12.76 -59.46 -48.47
C TRP A 144 12.24 -59.44 -47.03
N SER A 145 11.85 -60.58 -46.48
CA SER A 145 11.45 -60.69 -45.07
C SER A 145 12.61 -60.31 -44.13
N PHE A 146 13.81 -60.84 -44.36
CA PHE A 146 14.97 -60.46 -43.55
C PHE A 146 15.40 -59.02 -43.77
N TYR A 147 15.26 -58.49 -44.99
CA TYR A 147 15.50 -57.08 -45.29
C TYR A 147 14.62 -56.17 -44.45
N TRP A 148 13.29 -56.37 -44.51
CA TRP A 148 12.34 -55.55 -43.77
C TRP A 148 12.46 -55.74 -42.25
N ALA A 149 12.76 -56.95 -41.77
CA ALA A 149 13.03 -57.20 -40.36
C ALA A 149 14.29 -56.46 -39.89
N THR A 150 15.41 -56.57 -40.61
CA THR A 150 16.65 -55.85 -40.29
C THR A 150 16.45 -54.34 -40.39
N PHE A 151 15.69 -53.85 -41.37
CA PHE A 151 15.35 -52.43 -41.51
C PHE A 151 14.55 -51.92 -40.30
N LEU A 152 13.45 -52.61 -39.94
CA LEU A 152 12.62 -52.23 -38.79
C LEU A 152 13.42 -52.21 -37.49
N ILE A 153 14.21 -53.26 -37.23
CA ILE A 153 15.04 -53.32 -36.02
C ILE A 153 16.11 -52.23 -36.01
N THR A 154 16.74 -51.97 -37.16
CA THR A 154 17.74 -50.89 -37.29
C THR A 154 17.10 -49.53 -37.02
N PHE A 155 15.87 -49.31 -37.47
CA PHE A 155 15.11 -48.11 -37.18
C PHE A 155 14.78 -47.97 -35.69
N LEU A 156 14.37 -49.06 -35.01
CA LEU A 156 14.13 -49.05 -33.57
C LEU A 156 15.40 -48.78 -32.75
N ILE A 157 16.55 -49.29 -33.19
CA ILE A 157 17.86 -48.98 -32.58
C ILE A 157 18.22 -47.51 -32.82
N LEU A 158 17.99 -46.99 -34.03
CA LEU A 158 18.23 -45.58 -34.35
C LEU A 158 17.36 -44.67 -33.49
N ALA A 159 16.07 -44.99 -33.29
CA ALA A 159 15.19 -44.24 -32.41
C ALA A 159 15.73 -44.19 -30.97
N GLY A 160 16.15 -45.34 -30.43
CA GLY A 160 16.81 -45.40 -29.12
C GLY A 160 18.11 -44.59 -29.07
N ASN A 161 18.92 -44.64 -30.13
CA ASN A 161 20.17 -43.87 -30.23
C ASN A 161 19.94 -42.36 -30.30
N ILE A 162 18.89 -41.90 -30.98
CA ILE A 162 18.46 -40.49 -30.97
C ILE A 162 18.06 -40.08 -29.54
N CYS A 163 17.27 -40.92 -28.84
CA CYS A 163 16.92 -40.67 -27.44
C CYS A 163 18.15 -40.60 -26.53
N MET A 164 19.17 -41.43 -26.75
CA MET A 164 20.44 -41.34 -26.01
C MET A 164 21.17 -40.01 -26.25
N PHE A 165 21.26 -39.54 -27.50
CA PHE A 165 21.88 -38.24 -27.81
C PHE A 165 21.10 -37.09 -27.15
N LEU A 166 19.77 -37.09 -27.28
CA LEU A 166 18.92 -36.06 -26.67
C LEU A 166 19.05 -36.06 -25.15
N SER A 167 18.94 -37.22 -24.51
CA SER A 167 19.10 -37.37 -23.06
C SER A 167 20.47 -36.89 -22.56
N ASN A 168 21.55 -37.14 -23.33
CA ASN A 168 22.88 -36.63 -22.99
C ASN A 168 22.96 -35.10 -23.07
N THR A 169 22.33 -34.49 -24.08
CA THR A 169 22.23 -33.03 -24.21
C THR A 169 21.40 -32.42 -23.07
N TYR A 170 20.23 -32.99 -22.75
CA TYR A 170 19.41 -32.51 -21.63
C TYR A 170 20.14 -32.60 -20.29
N THR A 171 20.87 -33.71 -20.04
CA THR A 171 21.70 -33.83 -18.83
C THR A 171 22.76 -32.74 -18.79
N HIS A 172 23.40 -32.44 -19.93
CA HIS A 172 24.44 -31.41 -20.02
C HIS A 172 23.89 -30.00 -19.74
N GLU A 173 22.77 -29.65 -20.35
CA GLU A 173 22.10 -28.37 -20.11
C GLU A 173 21.64 -28.24 -18.66
N SER A 174 21.13 -29.32 -18.06
CA SER A 174 20.68 -29.35 -16.66
C SER A 174 21.86 -29.16 -15.69
N VAL A 175 22.96 -29.90 -15.86
CA VAL A 175 24.12 -29.80 -14.96
C VAL A 175 24.84 -28.45 -15.11
N SER A 176 24.94 -27.92 -16.33
CA SER A 176 25.61 -26.62 -16.56
C SER A 176 24.80 -25.43 -16.05
N SER A 177 23.46 -25.52 -16.03
CA SER A 177 22.60 -24.46 -15.49
C SER A 177 22.34 -24.59 -13.99
N ALA A 178 22.42 -25.81 -13.42
CA ALA A 178 22.10 -26.09 -12.02
C ALA A 178 22.82 -25.19 -10.99
N PRO A 179 24.14 -24.92 -11.06
CA PRO A 179 24.80 -24.04 -10.09
C PRO A 179 24.24 -22.61 -10.11
N ARG A 180 23.87 -22.10 -11.29
CA ARG A 180 23.29 -20.77 -11.43
C ARG A 180 21.88 -20.72 -10.84
N GLU A 181 21.03 -21.68 -11.20
CA GLU A 181 19.65 -21.74 -10.71
C GLU A 181 19.59 -22.01 -9.21
N PHE A 182 20.46 -22.86 -8.68
CA PHE A 182 20.61 -23.10 -7.25
C PHE A 182 21.07 -21.83 -6.52
N ASN A 183 22.09 -21.13 -7.03
CA ASN A 183 22.55 -19.88 -6.44
C ASN A 183 21.48 -18.77 -6.50
N ASN A 184 20.70 -18.68 -7.58
CA ASN A 184 19.57 -17.76 -7.68
C ASN A 184 18.50 -18.11 -6.63
N THR A 185 18.20 -19.40 -6.44
CA THR A 185 17.25 -19.89 -5.44
C THR A 185 17.69 -19.52 -4.02
N LEU A 186 18.97 -19.76 -3.69
CA LEU A 186 19.53 -19.37 -2.40
C LEU A 186 19.49 -17.86 -2.18
N LYS A 187 19.78 -17.06 -3.22
CA LYS A 187 19.73 -15.60 -3.14
C LYS A 187 18.31 -15.09 -2.91
N ASN A 188 17.31 -15.69 -3.57
CA ASN A 188 15.90 -15.35 -3.37
C ASN A 188 15.46 -15.69 -1.93
N LEU A 189 15.85 -16.86 -1.43
CA LEU A 189 15.55 -17.27 -0.05
C LEU A 189 16.22 -16.32 0.97
N GLN A 190 17.48 -15.95 0.73
CA GLN A 190 18.20 -14.97 1.56
C GLN A 190 17.53 -13.59 1.53
N SER A 191 17.10 -13.12 0.36
CA SER A 191 16.36 -11.86 0.23
C SER A 191 15.04 -11.90 1.01
N TYR A 192 14.31 -13.02 0.95
CA TYR A 192 13.10 -13.21 1.75
C TYR A 192 13.39 -13.10 3.25
N ILE A 193 14.38 -13.83 3.75
CA ILE A 193 14.73 -13.83 5.19
C ILE A 193 15.16 -12.44 5.65
N THR A 194 15.96 -11.72 4.86
CA THR A 194 16.44 -10.37 5.21
C THR A 194 15.37 -9.28 5.09
N THR A 195 14.24 -9.55 4.44
CA THR A 195 13.07 -8.65 4.40
C THR A 195 12.21 -8.77 5.66
N ILE A 196 12.17 -9.93 6.32
CA ILE A 196 11.35 -10.15 7.53
C ILE A 196 11.64 -9.12 8.63
N PRO A 197 12.90 -8.89 9.07
CA PRO A 197 13.19 -7.87 10.09
C PRO A 197 12.73 -6.47 9.67
N LYS A 198 12.88 -6.12 8.38
CA LYS A 198 12.48 -4.81 7.85
C LYS A 198 10.98 -4.59 7.93
N GLN A 199 10.18 -5.62 7.62
CA GLN A 199 8.72 -5.57 7.73
C GLN A 199 8.29 -5.37 9.18
N ILE A 200 8.96 -6.02 10.13
CA ILE A 200 8.69 -5.85 11.56
C ILE A 200 9.09 -4.44 12.01
N ASP A 201 10.26 -3.96 11.60
CA ASP A 201 10.71 -2.59 11.88
C ASP A 201 9.75 -1.54 11.30
N GLN A 202 9.15 -1.80 10.13
CA GLN A 202 8.11 -0.93 9.55
C GLN A 202 6.89 -0.85 10.48
N VAL A 203 6.38 -1.98 10.99
CA VAL A 203 5.25 -1.99 11.94
C VAL A 203 5.61 -1.23 13.24
N VAL A 204 6.82 -1.41 13.75
CA VAL A 204 7.31 -0.68 14.93
C VAL A 204 7.43 0.82 14.65
N ASN A 205 7.98 1.22 13.51
CA ASN A 205 8.13 2.64 13.15
C ASN A 205 6.78 3.34 12.98
N GLU A 206 5.80 2.69 12.33
CA GLU A 206 4.43 3.21 12.22
C GLU A 206 3.78 3.40 13.59
N SER A 207 4.08 2.51 14.56
CA SER A 207 3.62 2.70 15.94
C SER A 207 4.21 3.96 16.59
N PHE A 208 5.47 4.29 16.30
CA PHE A 208 6.11 5.49 16.82
C PHE A 208 5.50 6.75 16.22
N VAL A 209 5.14 6.73 14.93
CA VAL A 209 4.42 7.82 14.27
C VAL A 209 3.07 8.09 14.95
N ALA A 210 2.31 7.04 15.25
CA ALA A 210 1.04 7.19 15.96
C ALA A 210 1.23 7.76 17.38
N VAL A 211 2.23 7.26 18.13
CA VAL A 211 2.55 7.81 19.46
C VAL A 211 2.99 9.28 19.36
N ASP A 212 3.79 9.65 18.37
CA ASP A 212 4.23 11.04 18.16
C ASP A 212 3.06 11.96 17.78
N ASN A 213 2.12 11.48 16.96
CA ASN A 213 0.91 12.22 16.62
C ASN A 213 0.04 12.48 17.87
N VAL A 214 -0.21 11.44 18.68
CA VAL A 214 -0.96 11.63 19.94
C VAL A 214 -0.18 12.53 20.90
N THR A 215 1.15 12.38 21.01
CA THR A 215 1.99 13.26 21.84
C THR A 215 1.85 14.71 21.42
N TYR A 216 1.85 14.98 20.11
CA TYR A 216 1.63 16.32 19.56
C TYR A 216 0.24 16.86 19.93
N ASN A 217 -0.82 16.08 19.71
CA ASN A 217 -2.18 16.50 20.02
C ASN A 217 -2.37 16.78 21.53
N ILE A 218 -1.80 15.94 22.39
CA ILE A 218 -1.82 16.13 23.84
C ILE A 218 -1.04 17.40 24.26
N ASN A 219 0.09 17.70 23.62
CA ASN A 219 0.86 18.92 23.88
C ASN A 219 0.08 20.18 23.47
N GLU A 220 -0.64 20.09 22.35
CA GLU A 220 -1.47 21.16 21.82
C GLU A 220 -2.92 21.09 22.33
N ILE A 221 -3.19 20.38 23.44
CA ILE A 221 -4.55 20.24 23.98
C ILE A 221 -5.21 21.60 24.24
N GLY A 222 -4.45 22.61 24.67
CA GLY A 222 -4.92 23.97 24.89
C GLY A 222 -5.63 24.58 23.68
N PRO A 223 -4.92 24.84 22.57
CA PRO A 223 -5.52 25.36 21.35
C PRO A 223 -6.51 24.38 20.69
N LEU A 224 -6.29 23.06 20.78
CA LEU A 224 -7.16 22.06 20.15
C LEU A 224 -8.52 21.95 20.86
N LEU A 225 -8.51 21.58 22.15
CA LEU A 225 -9.72 21.46 22.96
C LEU A 225 -10.33 22.83 23.26
N GLY A 226 -9.50 23.84 23.55
CA GLY A 226 -9.97 25.20 23.84
C GLY A 226 -10.75 25.83 22.70
N ARG A 227 -10.35 25.58 21.44
CA ARG A 227 -11.09 26.06 20.26
C ARG A 227 -12.43 25.34 20.08
N GLU A 228 -12.49 24.03 20.33
CA GLU A 228 -13.78 23.29 20.29
C GLU A 228 -14.74 23.77 21.39
N ILE A 229 -14.22 24.10 22.58
CA ILE A 229 -15.02 24.72 23.65
C ILE A 229 -15.49 26.13 23.21
N GLN A 230 -14.60 26.94 22.63
CA GLN A 230 -14.96 28.27 22.11
C GLN A 230 -16.09 28.16 21.09
N LYS A 231 -15.98 27.24 20.13
CA LYS A 231 -16.98 27.04 19.07
C LYS A 231 -18.37 26.72 19.60
N GLU A 232 -18.49 25.93 20.68
CA GLU A 232 -19.79 25.63 21.28
C GLU A 232 -20.45 26.83 21.97
N ILE A 233 -19.65 27.72 22.55
CA ILE A 233 -20.18 28.89 23.27
C ILE A 233 -20.21 30.16 22.40
N GLU A 234 -19.52 30.17 21.26
CA GLU A 234 -19.39 31.29 20.32
C GLU A 234 -20.76 31.81 19.88
N GLY A 235 -21.66 30.89 19.54
CA GLY A 235 -23.03 31.19 19.09
C GLY A 235 -23.89 31.93 20.12
N PHE A 236 -23.45 31.99 21.39
CA PHE A 236 -24.14 32.71 22.45
C PHE A 236 -23.38 33.97 22.86
N ILE A 237 -22.06 33.87 23.06
CA ILE A 237 -21.23 34.96 23.59
C ILE A 237 -21.03 36.06 22.56
N ILE A 238 -20.69 35.74 21.31
CA ILE A 238 -20.41 36.77 20.30
C ILE A 238 -21.64 37.64 20.01
N PRO A 239 -22.85 37.09 19.78
CA PRO A 239 -24.04 37.90 19.61
C PRO A 239 -24.38 38.78 20.83
N ALA A 240 -24.12 38.28 22.05
CA ALA A 240 -24.32 39.05 23.27
C ALA A 240 -23.36 40.26 23.32
N LEU A 241 -22.08 40.07 23.01
CA LEU A 241 -21.09 41.14 22.98
C LEU A 241 -21.36 42.16 21.86
N ASP A 242 -21.76 41.69 20.68
CA ASP A 242 -22.08 42.56 19.55
C ASP A 242 -23.33 43.41 19.83
N SER A 243 -24.37 42.82 20.43
CA SER A 243 -25.56 43.57 20.85
C SER A 243 -25.21 44.68 21.84
N ALA A 244 -24.33 44.40 22.81
CA ALA A 244 -23.86 45.39 23.78
C ALA A 244 -23.02 46.49 23.10
N ALA A 245 -22.23 46.16 22.08
CA ALA A 245 -21.45 47.14 21.31
C ALA A 245 -22.35 48.11 20.52
N VAL A 246 -23.44 47.62 19.94
CA VAL A 246 -24.47 48.47 19.32
C VAL A 246 -25.06 49.43 20.35
N MET A 247 -25.33 48.96 21.57
CA MET A 247 -25.86 49.81 22.64
C MET A 247 -24.87 50.91 23.06
N VAL A 248 -23.57 50.62 23.09
CA VAL A 248 -22.54 51.64 23.34
C VAL A 248 -22.62 52.75 22.29
N GLN A 249 -22.76 52.40 21.01
CA GLN A 249 -22.90 53.39 19.93
C GLN A 249 -24.18 54.21 20.08
N VAL A 250 -25.30 53.59 20.46
CA VAL A 250 -26.58 54.28 20.72
C VAL A 250 -26.44 55.31 21.84
N VAL A 251 -25.80 54.94 22.95
CA VAL A 251 -25.55 55.86 24.08
C VAL A 251 -24.65 57.02 23.66
N GLN A 252 -23.54 56.74 22.96
CA GLN A 252 -22.59 57.76 22.49
C GLN A 252 -23.22 58.73 21.48
N ASN A 253 -23.98 58.23 20.51
CA ASN A 253 -24.67 59.08 19.54
C ASN A 253 -25.73 59.96 20.20
N THR A 254 -26.43 59.43 21.21
CA THR A 254 -27.40 60.19 22.01
C THR A 254 -26.71 61.30 22.81
N SER A 255 -25.57 60.98 23.43
CA SER A 255 -24.75 61.93 24.18
C SER A 255 -24.23 63.08 23.31
N LEU A 256 -23.69 62.76 22.14
CA LEU A 256 -23.19 63.74 21.18
C LEU A 256 -24.29 64.71 20.73
N LEU A 257 -25.47 64.18 20.38
CA LEU A 257 -26.58 65.03 19.98
C LEU A 257 -27.04 65.96 21.11
N LEU A 258 -27.18 65.45 22.34
CA LEU A 258 -27.61 66.28 23.46
C LEU A 258 -26.58 67.39 23.78
N TYR A 259 -25.29 67.08 23.60
CA TYR A 259 -24.24 68.08 23.68
C TYR A 259 -24.40 69.18 22.63
N THR A 260 -24.58 68.82 21.35
CA THR A 260 -24.83 69.76 20.25
C THR A 260 -26.07 70.62 20.52
N LEU A 261 -27.18 70.00 20.93
CA LEU A 261 -28.42 70.69 21.30
C LEU A 261 -28.22 71.74 22.40
N ASN A 262 -27.50 71.38 23.46
CA ASN A 262 -27.24 72.28 24.58
C ASN A 262 -26.29 73.43 24.18
N ALA A 263 -25.30 73.16 23.33
CA ALA A 263 -24.44 74.19 22.76
C ALA A 263 -25.22 75.19 21.90
N THR A 264 -26.05 74.69 20.98
CA THR A 264 -26.92 75.53 20.13
C THR A 264 -27.91 76.34 20.95
N GLN A 265 -28.52 75.78 22.00
CA GLN A 265 -29.39 76.57 22.88
C GLN A 265 -28.64 77.74 23.53
N LYS A 266 -27.44 77.51 24.07
CA LYS A 266 -26.67 78.58 24.73
C LYS A 266 -26.37 79.74 23.79
N GLU A 267 -26.09 79.44 22.51
CA GLU A 267 -25.89 80.47 21.49
C GLU A 267 -27.18 81.23 21.17
N LEU A 268 -28.32 80.53 21.09
CA LEU A 268 -29.65 81.13 20.94
C LEU A 268 -30.03 82.03 22.13
N ASP A 269 -29.76 81.61 23.36
CA ASP A 269 -30.02 82.38 24.58
C ASP A 269 -29.17 83.65 24.63
N LEU A 270 -27.90 83.56 24.21
CA LEU A 270 -27.01 84.71 24.11
C LEU A 270 -27.51 85.74 23.08
N LEU A 271 -27.96 85.27 21.91
CA LEU A 271 -28.55 86.14 20.88
C LEU A 271 -29.85 86.80 21.35
N GLN A 272 -30.70 86.05 22.06
CA GLN A 272 -31.92 86.57 22.65
C GLN A 272 -31.62 87.66 23.69
N SER A 273 -30.63 87.44 24.54
CA SER A 273 -30.16 88.42 25.53
C SER A 273 -29.62 89.67 24.85
N ASN A 274 -28.80 89.52 23.81
CA ASN A 274 -28.26 90.64 23.02
C ASN A 274 -29.38 91.45 22.35
N LEU A 275 -30.36 90.79 21.72
CA LEU A 275 -31.50 91.47 21.11
C LEU A 275 -32.35 92.20 22.15
N THR A 276 -32.60 91.58 23.30
CA THR A 276 -33.32 92.22 24.41
C THR A 276 -32.58 93.46 24.91
N GLY A 277 -31.25 93.39 24.99
CA GLY A 277 -30.39 94.52 25.33
C GLY A 277 -30.47 95.65 24.29
N VAL A 278 -30.44 95.34 22.99
CA VAL A 278 -30.61 96.32 21.91
C VAL A 278 -32.01 96.94 21.94
N LYS A 279 -33.05 96.13 22.12
CA LYS A 279 -34.45 96.58 22.25
C LYS A 279 -34.62 97.56 23.40
N ALA A 280 -34.00 97.30 24.55
CA ALA A 280 -34.04 98.19 25.71
C ALA A 280 -33.33 99.54 25.45
N ARG A 281 -32.20 99.53 24.73
CA ARG A 281 -31.51 100.76 24.32
C ARG A 281 -32.35 101.57 23.33
N MET A 282 -32.85 100.91 22.28
CA MET A 282 -33.76 101.54 21.31
C MET A 282 -34.99 102.15 21.98
N ASN A 283 -35.58 101.45 22.96
CA ASN A 283 -36.72 101.96 23.70
C ASN A 283 -36.40 103.28 24.41
N LYS A 284 -35.22 103.37 25.02
CA LYS A 284 -34.75 104.58 25.69
C LYS A 284 -34.48 105.71 24.71
N THR A 285 -33.83 105.43 23.59
CA THR A 285 -33.45 106.44 22.59
C THR A 285 -34.67 106.97 21.83
N LEU A 286 -35.62 106.12 21.44
CA LEU A 286 -36.83 106.51 20.70
C LEU A 286 -37.83 107.32 21.56
N HIS A 287 -37.85 107.12 22.88
CA HIS A 287 -38.67 107.89 23.83
C HIS A 287 -37.99 109.15 24.38
N SER A 288 -36.77 109.46 23.95
CA SER A 288 -36.09 110.69 24.35
C SER A 288 -36.85 111.92 23.82
N PRO A 289 -37.07 112.97 24.64
CA PRO A 289 -37.75 114.18 24.20
C PRO A 289 -37.00 114.92 23.07
N ASP A 290 -35.71 114.64 22.92
CA ASP A 290 -34.85 115.21 21.86
C ASP A 290 -34.90 114.41 20.54
N CYS A 291 -35.67 113.32 20.47
CA CYS A 291 -35.79 112.45 19.29
C CYS A 291 -36.94 112.90 18.38
N VAL A 292 -36.62 113.43 17.20
CA VAL A 292 -37.58 113.99 16.25
C VAL A 292 -38.15 112.89 15.34
N GLN A 293 -39.47 112.82 15.20
CA GLN A 293 -40.20 111.86 14.35
C GLN A 293 -40.00 110.36 14.71
N CYS A 294 -39.50 110.08 15.92
CA CYS A 294 -39.21 108.71 16.38
C CYS A 294 -40.47 107.88 16.70
N VAL A 295 -41.64 108.53 16.79
CA VAL A 295 -42.92 107.89 17.13
C VAL A 295 -43.31 106.74 16.18
N SER A 296 -42.92 106.85 14.92
CA SER A 296 -43.26 105.87 13.87
C SER A 296 -42.63 104.48 14.07
N LEU A 297 -41.58 104.35 14.89
CA LEU A 297 -40.91 103.08 15.15
C LEU A 297 -41.35 102.38 16.44
N HIS A 298 -42.11 103.02 17.33
CA HIS A 298 -42.54 102.38 18.59
C HIS A 298 -43.32 101.07 18.35
N SER A 299 -44.28 101.09 17.41
CA SER A 299 -45.08 99.90 17.08
C SER A 299 -44.26 98.74 16.49
N GLU A 300 -43.08 99.00 15.95
CA GLU A 300 -42.18 98.00 15.36
C GLU A 300 -41.20 97.46 16.40
N LEU A 301 -40.80 98.31 17.34
CA LEU A 301 -40.03 97.92 18.51
C LEU A 301 -40.82 96.93 19.38
N ASP A 302 -42.12 97.15 19.57
CA ASP A 302 -42.97 96.22 20.33
C ASP A 302 -43.01 94.82 19.69
N LYS A 303 -43.05 94.77 18.35
CA LYS A 303 -42.99 93.55 17.54
C LYS A 303 -41.59 92.92 17.45
N LEU A 304 -40.57 93.54 18.02
CA LEU A 304 -39.21 93.00 18.02
C LEU A 304 -39.11 91.86 19.03
N SER A 305 -39.16 90.63 18.54
CA SER A 305 -38.94 89.42 19.32
C SER A 305 -38.21 88.38 18.47
N LEU A 306 -37.36 87.60 19.12
CA LEU A 306 -36.92 86.30 18.64
C LEU A 306 -37.59 85.25 19.54
N ASP A 307 -38.24 84.24 18.96
CA ASP A 307 -38.64 83.05 19.72
C ASP A 307 -37.50 82.02 19.64
N THR A 308 -36.78 81.84 20.74
CA THR A 308 -35.55 81.02 20.80
C THR A 308 -35.63 79.91 21.84
N SER A 309 -36.80 79.68 22.45
CA SER A 309 -36.91 78.73 23.57
C SER A 309 -37.14 77.30 23.08
N ILE A 310 -36.07 76.52 22.94
CA ILE A 310 -36.16 75.06 22.84
C ILE A 310 -36.51 74.55 24.25
N ASN A 311 -37.60 73.80 24.41
CA ASN A 311 -37.99 73.30 25.73
C ASN A 311 -37.11 72.10 26.11
N ILE A 312 -36.08 72.34 26.93
CA ILE A 312 -35.06 71.34 27.30
C ILE A 312 -35.47 70.50 28.53
N SER A 313 -36.60 70.77 29.17
CA SER A 313 -36.96 70.11 30.44
C SER A 313 -37.06 68.58 30.37
N SER A 314 -37.58 68.02 29.26
CA SER A 314 -37.58 66.58 28.99
C SER A 314 -36.20 66.04 28.58
N LEU A 315 -35.36 66.87 27.96
CA LEU A 315 -34.01 66.52 27.53
C LEU A 315 -33.02 66.48 28.70
N ASN A 316 -33.23 67.27 29.76
CA ASN A 316 -32.40 67.21 30.98
C ASN A 316 -32.51 65.84 31.69
N LYS A 317 -33.71 65.24 31.68
CA LYS A 317 -33.92 63.88 32.20
C LYS A 317 -33.22 62.84 31.33
N LEU A 318 -33.29 63.01 30.00
CA LEU A 318 -32.60 62.14 29.06
C LEU A 318 -31.06 62.26 29.20
N GLN A 319 -30.52 63.47 29.34
CA GLN A 319 -29.10 63.72 29.60
C GLN A 319 -28.65 63.00 30.88
N ALA A 320 -29.40 63.12 31.98
CA ALA A 320 -29.06 62.42 33.21
C ALA A 320 -29.08 60.88 33.03
N ALA A 321 -30.00 60.35 32.24
CA ALA A 321 -30.06 58.92 31.93
C ALA A 321 -28.90 58.46 31.02
N VAL A 322 -28.49 59.29 30.05
CA VAL A 322 -27.32 59.05 29.18
C VAL A 322 -26.02 59.11 29.99
N ASP A 323 -25.83 60.14 30.81
CA ASP A 323 -24.66 60.29 31.69
C ASP A 323 -24.52 59.06 32.61
N GLN A 324 -25.65 58.54 33.10
CA GLN A 324 -25.66 57.34 33.92
C GLN A 324 -25.30 56.09 33.08
N ALA A 325 -25.84 55.96 31.87
CA ALA A 325 -25.52 54.85 30.96
C ALA A 325 -24.05 54.89 30.49
N GLU A 326 -23.46 56.06 30.25
CA GLU A 326 -22.04 56.21 29.93
C GLU A 326 -21.14 55.83 31.09
N LYS A 327 -21.49 56.26 32.32
CA LYS A 327 -20.79 55.83 33.55
C LYS A 327 -20.80 54.33 33.77
N THR A 328 -21.73 53.63 33.12
CA THR A 328 -21.90 52.18 33.27
C THR A 328 -20.81 51.37 32.57
N ASP A 329 -19.96 52.00 31.74
CA ASP A 329 -18.85 51.40 31.00
C ASP A 329 -19.16 50.00 30.45
N LEU A 330 -20.21 49.93 29.62
CA LEU A 330 -20.53 48.72 28.85
C LEU A 330 -19.32 48.22 28.04
N ASN A 331 -18.45 49.14 27.61
CA ASN A 331 -17.24 48.81 26.88
C ASN A 331 -16.29 47.95 27.75
N MET A 332 -16.11 48.27 29.03
CA MET A 332 -15.37 47.41 29.96
C MET A 332 -15.98 46.01 30.08
N GLN A 333 -17.31 45.89 30.11
CA GLN A 333 -17.98 44.58 30.18
C GLN A 333 -17.78 43.77 28.90
N ILE A 334 -17.86 44.42 27.73
CA ILE A 334 -17.56 43.79 26.43
C ILE A 334 -16.11 43.29 26.40
N GLN A 335 -15.16 44.12 26.84
CA GLN A 335 -13.74 43.73 26.87
C GLN A 335 -13.49 42.57 27.84
N LYS A 336 -14.15 42.53 29.00
CA LYS A 336 -14.09 41.40 29.92
C LYS A 336 -14.64 40.11 29.28
N GLY A 337 -15.76 40.20 28.57
CA GLY A 337 -16.35 39.07 27.86
C GLY A 337 -15.45 38.55 26.73
N LYS A 338 -14.86 39.44 25.92
CA LYS A 338 -13.89 39.09 24.87
C LYS A 338 -12.63 38.44 25.45
N ALA A 339 -12.03 39.07 26.45
CA ALA A 339 -10.84 38.53 27.11
C ALA A 339 -11.10 37.16 27.76
N PHE A 340 -12.29 36.96 28.36
CA PHE A 340 -12.68 35.65 28.86
C PHE A 340 -12.73 34.61 27.74
N PHE A 341 -13.46 34.90 26.65
CA PHE A 341 -13.60 33.99 25.52
C PHE A 341 -12.25 33.63 24.89
N GLU A 342 -11.39 34.63 24.63
CA GLU A 342 -10.06 34.44 24.07
C GLU A 342 -9.10 33.69 25.00
N SER A 343 -9.28 33.79 26.32
CA SER A 343 -8.42 33.11 27.31
C SER A 343 -8.70 31.61 27.49
N ILE A 344 -9.78 31.07 26.89
CA ILE A 344 -10.19 29.67 27.08
C ILE A 344 -9.06 28.67 26.72
N PRO A 345 -8.39 28.77 25.55
CA PRO A 345 -7.27 27.89 25.22
C PRO A 345 -6.13 27.91 26.25
N ASP A 346 -5.70 29.09 26.70
CA ASP A 346 -4.62 29.23 27.70
C ASP A 346 -5.01 28.63 29.05
N ARG A 347 -6.29 28.74 29.42
CA ARG A 347 -6.85 28.13 30.63
C ARG A 347 -6.86 26.62 30.55
N VAL A 348 -7.25 26.06 29.40
CA VAL A 348 -7.17 24.62 29.15
C VAL A 348 -5.71 24.16 29.28
N THR A 349 -4.76 24.82 28.61
CA THR A 349 -3.31 24.52 28.72
C THR A 349 -2.84 24.49 30.18
N THR A 350 -3.27 25.48 30.96
CA THR A 350 -2.84 25.61 32.36
C THR A 350 -3.48 24.53 33.23
N ALA A 351 -4.77 24.25 33.04
CA ALA A 351 -5.52 23.27 33.83
C ALA A 351 -5.09 21.82 33.54
N THR A 352 -4.63 21.52 32.32
CA THR A 352 -4.24 20.18 31.91
C THR A 352 -2.73 19.93 32.00
N ARG A 353 -1.92 20.93 32.35
CA ARG A 353 -0.45 20.87 32.34
C ARG A 353 0.13 19.62 33.01
N ASP A 354 -0.31 19.31 34.23
CA ASP A 354 0.22 18.18 35.00
C ASP A 354 -0.23 16.84 34.40
N SER A 355 -1.49 16.77 33.94
CA SER A 355 -2.03 15.60 33.24
C SER A 355 -1.30 15.35 31.91
N VAL A 356 -1.02 16.40 31.13
CA VAL A 356 -0.23 16.34 29.89
C VAL A 356 1.17 15.78 30.17
N GLN A 357 1.86 16.26 31.21
CA GLN A 357 3.18 15.73 31.56
C GLN A 357 3.16 14.25 31.94
N LYS A 358 2.13 13.80 32.66
CA LYS A 358 1.96 12.38 33.00
C LYS A 358 1.70 11.53 31.76
N VAL A 359 0.78 11.96 30.90
CA VAL A 359 0.46 11.28 29.64
C VAL A 359 1.69 11.20 28.73
N GLN A 360 2.52 12.23 28.65
CA GLN A 360 3.78 12.18 27.90
C GLN A 360 4.72 11.07 28.40
N GLN A 361 4.85 10.88 29.71
CA GLN A 361 5.69 9.82 30.28
C GLN A 361 5.13 8.42 29.95
N ASP A 362 3.81 8.27 30.00
CA ASP A 362 3.14 7.04 29.62
C ASP A 362 3.33 6.73 28.13
N LEU A 363 3.20 7.73 27.25
CA LEU A 363 3.46 7.59 25.80
C LEU A 363 4.91 7.19 25.49
N GLN A 364 5.90 7.74 26.22
CA GLN A 364 7.30 7.30 26.10
C GLN A 364 7.49 5.85 26.58
N THR A 365 6.78 5.46 27.64
CA THR A 365 6.77 4.08 28.11
C THR A 365 6.20 3.13 27.06
N ILE A 366 5.14 3.53 26.34
CA ILE A 366 4.60 2.77 25.20
C ILE A 366 5.67 2.55 24.14
N LYS A 367 6.38 3.60 23.69
CA LYS A 367 7.47 3.46 22.70
C LYS A 367 8.52 2.44 23.15
N SER A 368 8.91 2.50 24.43
CA SER A 368 9.89 1.56 24.98
C SER A 368 9.41 0.11 24.99
N GLN A 369 8.12 -0.13 25.26
CA GLN A 369 7.52 -1.46 25.26
C GLN A 369 7.30 -2.00 23.85
N VAL A 370 6.87 -1.16 22.90
CA VAL A 370 6.73 -1.58 21.50
C VAL A 370 8.08 -1.95 20.89
N SER A 371 9.14 -1.22 21.24
CA SER A 371 10.51 -1.57 20.84
C SER A 371 11.02 -2.89 21.43
N GLN A 372 10.37 -3.46 22.45
CA GLN A 372 10.76 -4.76 23.01
C GLN A 372 10.17 -5.93 22.20
N VAL A 373 9.09 -5.72 21.44
CA VAL A 373 8.43 -6.77 20.63
C VAL A 373 9.40 -7.41 19.63
N THR A 374 10.29 -6.61 19.04
CA THR A 374 11.33 -7.07 18.11
C THR A 374 12.32 -8.06 18.74
N ARG A 375 12.45 -8.10 20.08
CA ARG A 375 13.36 -9.04 20.78
C ARG A 375 12.74 -10.40 21.02
N ASP A 376 11.40 -10.48 21.09
CA ASP A 376 10.70 -11.74 21.34
C ASP A 376 10.49 -12.55 20.06
N ILE A 377 10.62 -11.90 18.90
CA ILE A 377 10.64 -12.58 17.59
C ILE A 377 12.06 -13.11 17.37
N PRO A 378 12.26 -14.37 16.91
CA PRO A 378 13.57 -14.98 16.72
C PRO A 378 14.34 -14.44 15.50
N LEU A 379 14.58 -13.13 15.44
CA LEU A 379 15.26 -12.42 14.34
C LEU A 379 16.74 -12.79 14.21
N ASP A 380 17.41 -13.06 15.33
CA ASP A 380 18.83 -13.47 15.34
C ASP A 380 19.01 -14.83 14.66
N GLN A 381 18.11 -15.78 14.93
CA GLN A 381 18.13 -17.13 14.33
C GLN A 381 17.86 -17.06 12.82
N LEU A 382 16.94 -16.20 12.39
CA LEU A 382 16.71 -15.93 10.96
C LEU A 382 17.96 -15.33 10.29
N THR A 383 18.65 -14.42 10.98
CA THR A 383 19.90 -13.82 10.49
C THR A 383 21.03 -14.84 10.39
N GLU A 384 21.17 -15.74 11.38
CA GLU A 384 22.12 -16.86 11.34
C GLU A 384 21.83 -17.83 10.20
N PHE A 385 20.54 -18.13 9.96
CA PHE A 385 20.13 -18.95 8.81
C PHE A 385 20.48 -18.26 7.49
N SER A 386 20.24 -16.95 7.36
CA SER A 386 20.67 -16.16 6.19
C SER A 386 22.20 -16.21 5.99
N ASN A 387 22.98 -16.14 7.06
CA ASN A 387 24.44 -16.28 7.00
C ASN A 387 24.85 -17.69 6.52
N THR A 388 24.16 -18.73 7.00
CA THR A 388 24.38 -20.12 6.56
C THR A 388 24.12 -20.27 5.05
N LEU A 389 23.05 -19.66 4.53
CA LEU A 389 22.78 -19.64 3.09
C LEU A 389 23.90 -18.96 2.29
N SER A 390 24.50 -17.89 2.83
CA SER A 390 25.63 -17.21 2.19
C SER A 390 26.88 -18.09 2.13
N THR A 391 27.14 -18.90 3.16
CA THR A 391 28.22 -19.90 3.16
C THR A 391 27.97 -20.96 2.09
N ILE A 392 26.75 -21.49 1.99
CA ILE A 392 26.37 -22.47 0.96
C ILE A 392 26.53 -21.89 -0.45
N GLN A 393 26.18 -20.61 -0.67
CA GLN A 393 26.43 -19.93 -1.95
C GLN A 393 27.93 -19.86 -2.29
N GLN A 394 28.77 -19.58 -1.30
CA GLN A 394 30.21 -19.52 -1.48
C GLN A 394 30.80 -20.90 -1.80
N ASP A 395 30.34 -21.94 -1.10
CA ASP A 395 30.71 -23.33 -1.37
C ASP A 395 30.26 -23.77 -2.76
N THR A 396 29.03 -23.39 -3.17
CA THR A 396 28.53 -23.67 -4.52
C THR A 396 29.50 -23.13 -5.58
N LYS A 397 29.94 -21.87 -5.44
CA LYS A 397 30.91 -21.26 -6.37
C LYS A 397 32.27 -21.96 -6.35
N LEU A 398 32.69 -22.47 -5.20
CA LEU A 398 33.94 -23.21 -5.05
C LEU A 398 33.90 -24.55 -5.82
N TYR A 399 32.77 -25.25 -5.78
CA TYR A 399 32.61 -26.57 -6.42
C TYR A 399 32.16 -26.51 -7.89
N THR A 400 31.54 -25.42 -8.35
CA THR A 400 31.16 -25.22 -9.77
C THR A 400 32.23 -25.64 -10.78
N PRO A 401 33.51 -25.18 -10.70
CA PRO A 401 34.52 -25.57 -11.68
C PRO A 401 34.81 -27.08 -11.69
N THR A 402 34.71 -27.75 -10.54
CA THR A 402 34.88 -29.21 -10.44
C THR A 402 33.71 -29.95 -11.06
N ILE A 403 32.47 -29.47 -10.82
CA ILE A 403 31.26 -30.00 -11.44
C ILE A 403 31.33 -29.86 -12.96
N ASP A 404 31.73 -28.68 -13.47
CA ASP A 404 31.89 -28.43 -14.90
C ASP A 404 32.92 -29.36 -15.56
N GLN A 405 34.02 -29.66 -14.87
CA GLN A 405 35.04 -30.59 -15.36
C GLN A 405 34.53 -32.04 -15.39
N ALA A 406 33.86 -32.47 -14.32
CA ALA A 406 33.26 -33.80 -14.24
C ALA A 406 32.15 -33.97 -15.30
N GLU A 407 31.34 -32.94 -15.52
CA GLU A 407 30.29 -32.92 -16.53
C GLU A 407 30.85 -32.98 -17.95
N LYS A 408 31.92 -32.21 -18.25
CA LYS A 408 32.61 -32.31 -19.55
C LYS A 408 33.10 -33.74 -19.80
N LEU A 409 33.67 -34.40 -18.80
CA LEU A 409 34.13 -35.79 -18.93
C LEU A 409 32.94 -36.75 -19.15
N ARG A 410 31.88 -36.64 -18.34
CA ARG A 410 30.66 -37.44 -18.48
C ARG A 410 30.05 -37.29 -19.87
N TRP A 411 29.92 -36.05 -20.37
CA TRP A 411 29.37 -35.75 -21.68
C TRP A 411 30.20 -36.38 -22.80
N ILE A 412 31.54 -36.28 -22.76
CA ILE A 412 32.43 -36.92 -23.75
C ILE A 412 32.23 -38.44 -23.74
N ILE A 413 32.23 -39.07 -22.57
CA ILE A 413 32.03 -40.53 -22.45
C ILE A 413 30.68 -40.94 -23.03
N ALA A 414 29.61 -40.21 -22.71
CA ALA A 414 28.28 -40.47 -23.25
C ALA A 414 28.22 -40.32 -24.78
N VAL A 415 28.85 -39.28 -25.35
CA VAL A 415 28.95 -39.11 -26.81
C VAL A 415 29.68 -40.29 -27.46
N ILE A 416 30.78 -40.77 -26.87
CA ILE A 416 31.49 -41.96 -27.36
C ILE A 416 30.56 -43.18 -27.38
N LEU A 417 29.81 -43.42 -26.30
CA LEU A 417 28.85 -44.52 -26.24
C LEU A 417 27.75 -44.40 -27.31
N CYS A 418 27.20 -43.19 -27.51
CA CYS A 418 26.22 -42.92 -28.56
C CYS A 418 26.79 -43.21 -29.95
N CYS A 419 28.03 -42.77 -30.23
CA CYS A 419 28.70 -43.00 -31.50
C CYS A 419 29.00 -44.47 -31.77
N LEU A 420 29.31 -45.28 -30.75
CA LEU A 420 29.53 -46.73 -30.91
C LEU A 420 28.25 -47.46 -31.31
N ILE A 421 27.09 -47.07 -30.76
CA ILE A 421 25.78 -47.60 -31.21
C ILE A 421 25.47 -47.09 -32.63
N LEU A 422 25.69 -45.80 -32.90
CA LEU A 422 25.48 -45.22 -34.23
C LEU A 422 26.32 -45.92 -35.30
N LEU A 423 27.55 -46.34 -34.99
CA LEU A 423 28.39 -47.11 -35.89
C LEU A 423 27.73 -48.42 -36.33
N VAL A 424 27.06 -49.14 -35.40
CA VAL A 424 26.29 -50.35 -35.73
C VAL A 424 25.13 -50.02 -36.67
N VAL A 425 24.40 -48.93 -36.38
CA VAL A 425 23.29 -48.45 -37.21
C VAL A 425 23.77 -48.10 -38.61
N VAL A 426 24.86 -47.34 -38.74
CA VAL A 426 25.46 -46.95 -40.02
C VAL A 426 25.89 -48.17 -40.82
N CYS A 427 26.55 -49.15 -40.19
CA CYS A 427 26.89 -50.42 -40.82
C CYS A 427 25.64 -51.16 -41.32
N ASN A 428 24.57 -51.21 -40.53
CA ASN A 428 23.32 -51.85 -40.95
C ASN A 428 22.66 -51.10 -42.12
N LEU A 429 22.60 -49.77 -42.08
CA LEU A 429 22.02 -48.94 -43.15
C LEU A 429 22.83 -49.04 -44.45
N LEU A 430 24.15 -48.97 -44.39
CA LEU A 430 25.02 -49.19 -45.56
C LEU A 430 24.82 -50.61 -46.12
N GLY A 431 24.65 -51.60 -45.25
CA GLY A 431 24.33 -52.97 -45.65
C GLY A 431 22.99 -53.10 -46.35
N LEU A 432 21.95 -52.45 -45.82
CA LEU A 432 20.60 -52.41 -46.40
C LEU A 432 20.54 -51.60 -47.71
N MET A 433 21.38 -50.58 -47.89
CA MET A 433 21.40 -49.81 -49.13
C MET A 433 22.22 -50.50 -50.23
N LEU A 434 23.47 -50.85 -49.92
CA LEU A 434 24.41 -51.42 -50.90
C LEU A 434 24.07 -52.85 -51.30
N GLY A 435 23.47 -53.63 -50.38
CA GLY A 435 23.09 -55.02 -50.61
C GLY A 435 22.14 -55.19 -51.80
N PRO A 436 20.92 -54.61 -51.77
CA PRO A 436 19.99 -54.60 -52.89
C PRO A 436 20.50 -53.84 -54.11
N ALA A 437 21.14 -52.67 -53.95
CA ALA A 437 21.59 -51.85 -55.07
C ALA A 437 22.66 -52.56 -55.93
N GLY A 438 23.53 -53.36 -55.32
CA GLY A 438 24.50 -54.17 -56.03
C GLY A 438 23.97 -55.52 -56.53
N LEU A 439 22.74 -55.89 -56.20
CA LEU A 439 22.23 -57.23 -56.45
C LEU A 439 21.53 -57.33 -57.81
N VAL A 440 22.11 -58.12 -58.73
CA VAL A 440 21.50 -58.40 -60.03
C VAL A 440 20.54 -59.60 -59.91
N PRO A 441 19.28 -59.52 -60.40
CA PRO A 441 18.23 -60.53 -60.17
C PRO A 441 18.46 -61.94 -60.75
N LYS A 442 19.57 -62.18 -61.46
CA LYS A 442 19.90 -63.45 -62.12
C LYS A 442 21.35 -63.91 -61.92
N ASP A 443 22.17 -63.13 -61.20
CA ASP A 443 23.56 -63.52 -60.94
C ASP A 443 23.61 -64.68 -59.96
N ASP A 444 24.51 -65.61 -60.24
CA ASP A 444 24.80 -66.71 -59.34
C ASP A 444 25.39 -66.20 -58.01
N PRO A 445 25.17 -66.90 -56.88
CA PRO A 445 25.72 -66.52 -55.58
C PRO A 445 27.25 -66.36 -55.58
N THR A 446 27.96 -67.03 -56.49
CA THR A 446 29.42 -66.95 -56.70
C THR A 446 29.87 -65.69 -57.45
N ASP A 447 28.99 -65.09 -58.24
CA ASP A 447 29.33 -64.02 -59.20
C ASP A 447 28.78 -62.65 -58.79
N ARG A 448 28.35 -62.52 -57.53
CA ARG A 448 27.80 -61.26 -57.00
C ARG A 448 28.75 -60.08 -57.19
N SER A 449 28.16 -58.94 -57.52
CA SER A 449 28.88 -57.67 -57.68
C SER A 449 29.68 -57.30 -56.41
N SER A 450 30.72 -56.49 -56.60
CA SER A 450 31.51 -55.96 -55.48
C SER A 450 30.64 -55.14 -54.52
N THR A 451 29.67 -54.37 -55.04
CA THR A 451 28.76 -53.54 -54.27
C THR A 451 27.85 -54.36 -53.36
N ALA A 452 27.23 -55.44 -53.87
CA ALA A 452 26.42 -56.34 -53.04
C ALA A 452 27.27 -57.02 -51.97
N ASN A 453 28.47 -57.48 -52.34
CA ASN A 453 29.39 -58.09 -51.39
C ASN A 453 29.80 -57.11 -50.27
N CYS A 454 30.04 -55.84 -50.62
CA CYS A 454 30.32 -54.77 -49.67
C CYS A 454 29.15 -54.56 -48.69
N GLY A 455 27.91 -54.51 -49.18
CA GLY A 455 26.73 -54.40 -48.30
C GLY A 455 26.61 -55.59 -47.32
N GLY A 456 26.87 -56.80 -47.79
CA GLY A 456 26.92 -57.98 -46.93
C GLY A 456 28.08 -57.99 -45.93
N LEU A 457 29.21 -57.35 -46.23
CA LEU A 457 30.32 -57.15 -45.29
C LEU A 457 29.97 -56.12 -44.22
N PHE A 458 29.32 -55.01 -44.58
CA PHE A 458 28.86 -54.00 -43.60
C PHE A 458 27.85 -54.58 -42.59
N LEU A 459 26.89 -55.41 -43.02
CA LEU A 459 25.99 -56.12 -42.10
C LEU A 459 26.77 -57.01 -41.11
N MET A 460 27.81 -57.70 -41.58
CA MET A 460 28.66 -58.54 -40.72
C MET A 460 29.58 -57.73 -39.81
N ALA A 461 30.03 -56.54 -40.25
CA ALA A 461 30.78 -55.61 -39.41
C ALA A 461 29.91 -55.09 -38.26
N GLY A 462 28.66 -54.71 -38.55
CA GLY A 462 27.66 -54.34 -37.53
C GLY A 462 27.44 -55.45 -36.50
N VAL A 463 27.33 -56.71 -36.95
CA VAL A 463 27.26 -57.90 -36.07
C VAL A 463 28.50 -58.01 -35.19
N GLY A 464 29.70 -57.82 -35.75
CA GLY A 464 30.96 -57.87 -35.03
C GLY A 464 31.04 -56.81 -33.92
N PHE A 465 30.74 -55.55 -34.24
CA PHE A 465 30.70 -54.46 -33.26
C PHE A 465 29.63 -54.69 -32.19
N SER A 466 28.48 -55.26 -32.56
CA SER A 466 27.42 -55.60 -31.61
C SER A 466 27.91 -56.61 -30.57
N PHE A 467 28.59 -57.69 -30.97
CA PHE A 467 29.18 -58.63 -30.01
C PHE A 467 30.30 -58.02 -29.17
N LEU A 468 31.12 -57.15 -29.78
CA LEU A 468 32.28 -56.55 -29.13
C LEU A 468 31.89 -55.59 -27.98
N PHE A 469 30.89 -54.73 -28.21
CA PHE A 469 30.56 -53.64 -27.28
C PHE A 469 29.32 -53.92 -26.40
N SER A 470 28.44 -54.87 -26.77
CA SER A 470 27.18 -55.09 -26.05
C SER A 470 27.33 -55.35 -24.55
N TRP A 471 28.32 -56.12 -24.14
CA TRP A 471 28.53 -56.44 -22.72
C TRP A 471 29.02 -55.22 -21.94
N ILE A 472 29.83 -54.34 -22.56
CA ILE A 472 30.27 -53.06 -21.98
C ILE A 472 29.07 -52.14 -21.79
N PHE A 473 28.20 -52.03 -22.81
CA PHE A 473 26.98 -51.23 -22.70
C PHE A 473 26.08 -51.74 -21.58
N MET A 474 25.94 -53.06 -21.40
CA MET A 474 25.13 -53.61 -20.32
C MET A 474 25.72 -53.29 -18.93
N ILE A 475 27.05 -53.26 -18.77
CA ILE A 475 27.68 -52.80 -17.52
C ILE A 475 27.29 -51.35 -17.22
N VAL A 476 27.39 -50.47 -18.22
CA VAL A 476 27.00 -49.05 -18.06
C VAL A 476 25.53 -48.92 -17.72
N VAL A 477 24.64 -49.66 -18.41
CA VAL A 477 23.21 -49.68 -18.12
C VAL A 477 22.96 -50.13 -16.69
N LEU A 478 23.57 -51.22 -16.21
CA LEU A 478 23.36 -51.72 -14.86
C LEU A 478 23.79 -50.71 -13.79
N ILE A 479 24.95 -50.08 -13.95
CA ILE A 479 25.45 -49.09 -12.97
C ILE A 479 24.49 -47.90 -12.92
N LEU A 480 24.14 -47.34 -14.07
CA LEU A 480 23.27 -46.17 -14.14
C LEU A 480 21.82 -46.48 -13.74
N PHE A 481 21.31 -47.67 -14.08
CA PHE A 481 19.99 -48.15 -13.66
C PHE A 481 19.90 -48.30 -12.15
N LEU A 482 20.91 -48.90 -11.51
CA LEU A 482 20.93 -49.05 -10.07
C LEU A 482 20.98 -47.69 -9.38
N ILE A 483 21.87 -46.80 -9.81
CA ILE A 483 22.02 -45.47 -9.18
C ILE A 483 20.79 -44.60 -9.46
N GLY A 484 20.43 -44.42 -10.73
CA GLY A 484 19.36 -43.51 -11.14
C GLY A 484 17.96 -44.04 -10.82
N GLY A 485 17.75 -45.35 -10.94
CA GLY A 485 16.49 -46.00 -10.57
C GLY A 485 16.23 -45.90 -9.06
N ASN A 486 17.22 -46.21 -8.22
CA ASN A 486 17.08 -46.06 -6.78
C ASN A 486 16.96 -44.59 -6.36
N THR A 487 17.72 -43.68 -6.98
CA THR A 487 17.57 -42.24 -6.72
C THR A 487 16.15 -41.77 -7.00
N TYR A 488 15.55 -42.22 -8.11
CA TYR A 488 14.16 -41.90 -8.42
C TYR A 488 13.18 -42.47 -7.37
N THR A 489 13.26 -43.77 -7.07
CA THR A 489 12.29 -44.45 -6.20
C THR A 489 12.45 -44.13 -4.71
N LEU A 490 13.68 -43.91 -4.24
CA LEU A 490 14.00 -43.70 -2.82
C LEU A 490 14.21 -42.24 -2.43
N ILE A 491 14.39 -41.33 -3.39
CA ILE A 491 14.59 -39.90 -3.12
C ILE A 491 13.49 -39.08 -3.81
N CYS A 492 13.36 -39.14 -5.14
CA CYS A 492 12.47 -38.24 -5.86
C CYS A 492 10.97 -38.48 -5.60
N VAL A 493 10.51 -39.73 -5.63
CA VAL A 493 9.12 -40.08 -5.29
C VAL A 493 8.75 -39.68 -3.84
N PRO A 494 9.53 -40.06 -2.80
CA PRO A 494 9.23 -39.65 -1.43
C PRO A 494 9.43 -38.15 -1.17
N TRP A 495 10.29 -37.44 -1.92
CA TRP A 495 10.40 -35.98 -1.83
C TRP A 495 9.12 -35.31 -2.35
N LYS A 496 8.66 -35.68 -3.55
CA LYS A 496 7.44 -35.13 -4.15
C LYS A 496 6.17 -35.42 -3.33
N THR A 497 6.13 -36.58 -2.67
CA THR A 497 5.01 -36.97 -1.78
C THR A 497 5.20 -36.52 -0.32
N GLN A 498 6.23 -35.73 -0.02
CA GLN A 498 6.59 -35.21 1.31
C GLN A 498 6.94 -36.29 2.35
N GLN A 499 7.00 -37.57 1.98
CA GLN A 499 7.40 -38.67 2.86
C GLN A 499 8.85 -38.51 3.36
N LEU A 500 9.71 -37.86 2.56
CA LEU A 500 11.07 -37.53 2.96
C LEU A 500 11.11 -36.49 4.09
N PHE A 501 10.23 -35.49 4.06
CA PHE A 501 10.12 -34.50 5.15
C PHE A 501 9.68 -35.17 6.44
N GLN A 502 8.67 -36.04 6.37
CA GLN A 502 8.23 -36.84 7.52
C GLN A 502 9.31 -37.79 8.07
N LEU A 503 10.28 -38.20 7.25
CA LEU A 503 11.44 -38.98 7.70
C LEU A 503 12.45 -38.09 8.45
N ILE A 504 12.75 -36.91 7.91
CA ILE A 504 13.66 -35.93 8.53
C ILE A 504 13.08 -35.41 9.85
N ASP A 505 11.76 -35.24 9.91
CA ASP A 505 11.02 -34.81 11.10
C ASP A 505 10.98 -35.88 12.21
N THR A 506 11.39 -37.12 11.91
CA THR A 506 11.42 -38.20 12.91
C THR A 506 12.62 -38.01 13.86
N PRO A 507 12.40 -37.96 15.19
CA PRO A 507 13.48 -37.78 16.17
C PRO A 507 14.60 -38.82 16.02
N ASP A 508 15.84 -38.40 16.26
CA ASP A 508 17.08 -39.18 16.19
C ASP A 508 17.47 -39.75 14.82
N VAL A 509 16.72 -39.44 13.75
CA VAL A 509 17.11 -39.85 12.38
C VAL A 509 18.32 -39.04 11.89
N ILE A 510 18.33 -37.73 12.15
CA ILE A 510 19.49 -36.87 11.97
C ILE A 510 19.98 -36.47 13.37
N PRO A 511 21.14 -36.99 13.82
CA PRO A 511 21.65 -36.70 15.16
C PRO A 511 21.80 -35.19 15.40
N GLY A 512 21.13 -34.67 16.43
CA GLY A 512 21.23 -33.26 16.83
C GLY A 512 20.43 -32.27 15.98
N PHE A 513 19.63 -32.73 15.02
CA PHE A 513 18.75 -31.85 14.24
C PHE A 513 17.32 -31.90 14.76
N GLN A 514 16.82 -30.76 15.20
CA GLN A 514 15.40 -30.53 15.48
C GLN A 514 15.08 -29.09 15.06
N LEU A 515 14.25 -28.94 14.03
CA LEU A 515 13.95 -27.63 13.41
C LEU A 515 13.53 -26.59 14.45
N SER A 516 12.68 -26.99 15.38
CA SER A 516 12.18 -26.10 16.43
C SER A 516 13.29 -25.61 17.34
N GLN A 517 14.22 -26.49 17.74
CA GLN A 517 15.38 -26.11 18.55
C GLN A 517 16.35 -25.21 17.75
N SER A 518 16.55 -25.50 16.46
CA SER A 518 17.38 -24.67 15.57
C SER A 518 16.82 -23.27 15.34
N LEU A 519 15.50 -23.08 15.48
CA LEU A 519 14.86 -21.77 15.42
C LEU A 519 14.66 -21.12 16.79
N GLY A 520 15.13 -21.76 17.87
CA GLY A 520 14.95 -21.28 19.25
C GLY A 520 13.52 -21.37 19.78
N LEU A 521 12.66 -22.14 19.11
CA LEU A 521 11.24 -22.31 19.45
C LEU A 521 11.06 -23.42 20.50
N LYS A 522 10.17 -23.20 21.47
CA LYS A 522 9.85 -24.17 22.54
C LYS A 522 8.73 -25.15 22.17
N ILE A 523 8.18 -25.03 20.98
CA ILE A 523 7.08 -25.85 20.43
C ILE A 523 7.62 -26.92 19.49
N ASN A 524 6.83 -27.95 19.20
CA ASN A 524 7.19 -28.95 18.18
C ASN A 524 6.74 -28.46 16.80
N LEU A 525 7.69 -27.93 16.04
CA LEU A 525 7.53 -27.51 14.66
C LEU A 525 8.27 -28.47 13.72
N THR A 526 7.58 -29.00 12.72
CA THR A 526 8.14 -29.92 11.72
C THR A 526 8.38 -29.23 10.38
N ILE A 527 9.31 -29.74 9.56
CA ILE A 527 9.54 -29.28 8.18
C ILE A 527 8.28 -29.48 7.35
N THR A 528 7.55 -30.58 7.59
CA THR A 528 6.30 -30.88 6.90
C THR A 528 5.25 -29.79 7.14
N ASP A 529 5.10 -29.33 8.39
CA ASP A 529 4.15 -28.26 8.74
C ASP A 529 4.54 -26.94 8.07
N VAL A 530 5.81 -26.55 8.21
CA VAL A 530 6.35 -25.31 7.61
C VAL A 530 6.17 -25.32 6.09
N TYR A 531 6.53 -26.42 5.43
CA TYR A 531 6.40 -26.52 3.98
C TYR A 531 4.94 -26.40 3.51
N ASN A 532 4.00 -27.07 4.19
CA ASN A 532 2.58 -27.03 3.84
C ASN A 532 1.97 -25.63 4.06
N ASP A 533 2.35 -24.96 5.15
CA ASP A 533 1.93 -23.58 5.42
C ASP A 533 2.50 -22.59 4.40
N CYS A 534 3.74 -22.81 3.97
CA CYS A 534 4.36 -22.02 2.91
C CYS A 534 3.79 -22.30 1.51
N GLN A 535 3.32 -23.52 1.22
CA GLN A 535 2.55 -23.78 -0.02
C GLN A 535 1.28 -22.93 -0.07
N MET A 536 0.65 -22.67 1.09
CA MET A 536 -0.51 -21.78 1.23
C MET A 536 -0.12 -20.30 1.39
N ASN A 537 1.17 -19.98 1.34
CA ASN A 537 1.72 -18.64 1.53
C ASN A 537 1.27 -17.97 2.86
N LYS A 538 1.16 -18.75 3.94
CA LYS A 538 0.85 -18.23 5.26
C LYS A 538 1.96 -17.30 5.77
N SER A 539 1.58 -16.39 6.66
CA SER A 539 2.48 -15.47 7.37
C SER A 539 3.48 -16.21 8.26
N LEU A 540 4.57 -15.54 8.61
CA LEU A 540 5.55 -16.08 9.56
C LEU A 540 4.90 -16.40 10.91
N TRP A 541 3.96 -15.56 11.35
CA TRP A 541 3.23 -15.72 12.61
C TRP A 541 2.51 -17.07 12.70
N ASN A 542 1.74 -17.41 11.66
CA ASN A 542 0.99 -18.66 11.62
C ASN A 542 1.92 -19.86 11.40
N THR A 543 2.88 -19.75 10.47
CA THR A 543 3.79 -20.86 10.12
C THR A 543 4.70 -21.28 11.26
N LEU A 544 5.17 -20.33 12.08
CA LEU A 544 6.02 -20.64 13.24
C LEU A 544 5.22 -20.76 14.54
N HIS A 545 3.88 -20.75 14.48
CA HIS A 545 2.99 -20.77 15.64
C HIS A 545 3.41 -19.78 16.73
N LEU A 546 3.72 -18.54 16.34
CA LEU A 546 4.21 -17.52 17.27
C LEU A 546 3.16 -17.13 18.31
N GLU A 547 1.87 -17.40 18.06
CA GLU A 547 0.78 -17.22 19.01
C GLU A 547 0.95 -18.03 20.32
N ASP A 548 1.63 -19.17 20.27
CA ASP A 548 1.88 -20.03 21.44
C ASP A 548 3.04 -19.51 22.31
N ILE A 549 3.85 -18.59 21.78
CA ILE A 549 5.09 -18.09 22.40
C ILE A 549 4.95 -16.62 22.78
N ILE A 550 4.32 -15.83 21.92
CA ILE A 550 4.18 -14.39 22.03
C ILE A 550 2.70 -14.05 22.20
N ASN A 551 2.34 -13.54 23.38
CA ASN A 551 1.01 -13.01 23.60
C ASN A 551 0.93 -11.57 23.06
N LEU A 552 0.48 -11.44 21.81
CA LEU A 552 0.40 -10.14 21.13
C LEU A 552 -0.53 -9.15 21.86
N ASN A 553 -1.55 -9.64 22.58
CA ASN A 553 -2.43 -8.80 23.41
C ASN A 553 -1.67 -8.11 24.56
N ASN A 554 -0.55 -8.64 25.03
CA ASN A 554 0.25 -7.95 26.06
C ASN A 554 0.85 -6.63 25.56
N TYR A 555 1.03 -6.51 24.23
CA TYR A 555 1.64 -5.37 23.55
C TYR A 555 0.61 -4.47 22.87
N LEU A 556 -0.42 -5.06 22.25
CA LEU A 556 -1.42 -4.33 21.47
C LEU A 556 -2.70 -3.98 22.25
N ASN A 557 -2.83 -4.41 23.51
CA ASN A 557 -4.00 -4.05 24.32
C ASN A 557 -3.98 -2.56 24.69
N VAL A 558 -4.70 -1.76 23.91
CA VAL A 558 -4.82 -0.30 24.08
C VAL A 558 -5.28 0.09 25.47
N SER A 559 -6.21 -0.66 26.08
CA SER A 559 -6.75 -0.34 27.42
C SER A 559 -5.68 -0.30 28.53
N LYS A 560 -4.61 -1.10 28.38
CA LYS A 560 -3.46 -1.12 29.31
C LYS A 560 -2.72 0.21 29.33
N TYR A 561 -2.74 0.93 28.20
CA TYR A 561 -1.96 2.14 27.98
C TYR A 561 -2.83 3.40 28.01
N THR A 562 -4.12 3.27 27.71
CA THR A 562 -5.04 4.41 27.64
C THR A 562 -5.89 4.58 28.89
N GLY A 563 -6.04 3.56 29.74
CA GLY A 563 -6.83 3.69 30.98
C GLY A 563 -6.28 4.77 31.93
N GLN A 564 -4.95 4.84 32.09
CA GLN A 564 -4.31 5.88 32.91
C GLN A 564 -4.33 7.26 32.24
N VAL A 565 -4.31 7.30 30.90
CA VAL A 565 -4.42 8.54 30.10
C VAL A 565 -5.82 9.12 30.21
N GLN A 566 -6.84 8.27 30.08
CA GLN A 566 -8.24 8.63 30.28
C GLN A 566 -8.48 9.13 31.70
N GLU A 567 -8.02 8.38 32.71
CA GLU A 567 -8.16 8.80 34.10
C GLU A 567 -7.42 10.12 34.39
N ALA A 568 -6.20 10.30 33.86
CA ALA A 568 -5.42 11.51 34.08
C ALA A 568 -6.04 12.76 33.45
N LEU A 569 -6.64 12.63 32.26
CA LEU A 569 -7.25 13.73 31.53
C LEU A 569 -8.69 14.01 31.98
N GLU A 570 -9.51 12.98 32.22
CA GLU A 570 -10.88 13.17 32.72
C GLU A 570 -10.91 13.71 34.16
N ASN A 571 -9.91 13.39 34.98
CA ASN A 571 -9.75 13.99 36.31
C ASN A 571 -9.16 15.42 36.27
N SER A 572 -8.73 15.92 35.10
CA SER A 572 -8.34 17.33 34.96
C SER A 572 -9.57 18.20 35.19
N ASN A 573 -9.61 18.90 36.32
CA ASN A 573 -10.72 19.76 36.66
C ASN A 573 -10.60 21.09 35.89
N ILE A 574 -10.98 21.09 34.61
CA ILE A 574 -10.98 22.29 33.76
C ILE A 574 -12.16 23.17 34.17
N THR A 575 -11.94 24.02 35.17
CA THR A 575 -12.94 24.99 35.61
C THR A 575 -12.73 26.32 34.90
N LEU A 576 -13.70 26.72 34.08
CA LEU A 576 -13.76 28.09 33.57
C LEU A 576 -14.27 29.02 34.69
N PRO A 577 -13.67 30.20 34.90
CA PRO A 577 -14.10 31.10 35.95
C PRO A 577 -15.50 31.64 35.66
N SER A 578 -16.29 31.84 36.72
CA SER A 578 -17.57 32.53 36.61
C SER A 578 -17.35 33.96 36.12
N ILE A 579 -17.96 34.31 34.99
CA ILE A 579 -17.99 35.67 34.46
C ILE A 579 -19.41 36.20 34.48
N VAL A 580 -19.57 37.49 34.83
CA VAL A 580 -20.84 38.20 34.71
C VAL A 580 -20.71 39.13 33.50
N LEU A 581 -21.42 38.81 32.41
CA LEU A 581 -21.37 39.58 31.17
C LEU A 581 -22.04 40.96 31.32
N LEU A 582 -23.14 41.04 32.05
CA LEU A 582 -23.79 42.29 32.44
C LEU A 582 -24.27 42.19 33.88
N ASN A 583 -23.80 43.08 34.73
CA ASN A 583 -24.21 43.09 36.14
C ASN A 583 -25.66 43.62 36.28
N SER A 584 -26.28 43.33 37.43
CA SER A 584 -27.68 43.72 37.68
C SER A 584 -27.91 45.23 37.68
N GLU A 585 -26.89 46.01 38.04
CA GLU A 585 -26.95 47.47 38.05
C GLU A 585 -26.96 48.02 36.61
N THR A 586 -26.07 47.53 35.76
CA THR A 586 -26.02 47.85 34.33
C THR A 586 -27.33 47.50 33.63
N LYS A 587 -27.91 46.31 33.92
CA LYS A 587 -29.22 45.93 33.37
C LYS A 587 -30.30 46.96 33.74
N LYS A 588 -30.36 47.39 35.00
CA LYS A 588 -31.33 48.41 35.46
C LYS A 588 -31.09 49.76 34.80
N GLN A 589 -29.83 50.16 34.64
CA GLN A 589 -29.46 51.44 34.04
C GLN A 589 -29.86 51.49 32.55
N LEU A 590 -29.69 50.40 31.80
CA LEU A 590 -30.17 50.31 30.41
C LEU A 590 -31.69 50.36 30.31
N ILE A 591 -32.41 49.68 31.21
CA ILE A 591 -33.89 49.73 31.26
C ILE A 591 -34.36 51.16 31.58
N SER A 592 -33.72 51.82 32.55
CA SER A 592 -34.01 53.22 32.91
C SER A 592 -33.73 54.18 31.75
N PHE A 593 -32.64 53.96 31.02
CA PHE A 593 -32.31 54.72 29.83
C PHE A 593 -33.37 54.56 28.74
N SER A 594 -33.77 53.31 28.42
CA SER A 594 -34.84 53.02 27.46
C SER A 594 -36.16 53.69 27.84
N ALA A 595 -36.60 53.51 29.08
CA ALA A 595 -37.85 54.09 29.56
C ALA A 595 -37.86 55.62 29.51
N THR A 596 -36.73 56.26 29.83
CA THR A 596 -36.57 57.71 29.73
C THR A 596 -36.57 58.15 28.27
N ALA A 597 -35.86 57.46 27.40
CA ALA A 597 -35.79 57.75 25.97
C ALA A 597 -37.18 57.69 25.31
N SER A 598 -37.96 56.63 25.57
CA SER A 598 -39.32 56.50 25.02
C SER A 598 -40.30 57.59 25.48
N SER A 599 -40.00 58.29 26.58
CA SER A 599 -40.84 59.39 27.09
C SER A 599 -40.56 60.75 26.43
N VAL A 600 -39.50 60.87 25.62
CA VAL A 600 -39.11 62.14 24.98
C VAL A 600 -39.92 62.38 23.71
N ASN A 601 -40.59 63.53 23.63
CA ASN A 601 -41.37 63.93 22.46
C ASN A 601 -40.48 64.62 21.41
N ILE A 602 -39.90 63.84 20.49
CA ILE A 602 -38.99 64.32 19.44
C ILE A 602 -39.73 65.18 18.40
N SER A 603 -41.01 64.89 18.13
CA SER A 603 -41.82 65.69 17.18
C SER A 603 -41.94 67.16 17.61
N SER A 604 -42.01 67.42 18.92
CA SER A 604 -42.04 68.77 19.47
C SER A 604 -40.69 69.50 19.41
N LEU A 605 -39.58 68.74 19.37
CA LEU A 605 -38.22 69.28 19.23
C LEU A 605 -37.98 69.70 17.77
N MET A 606 -38.34 68.84 16.82
CA MET A 606 -38.16 69.10 15.40
C MET A 606 -38.92 70.36 14.95
N GLN A 607 -40.18 70.53 15.38
CA GLN A 607 -40.99 71.72 15.05
C GLN A 607 -40.35 73.06 15.46
N LYS A 608 -39.56 73.06 16.55
CA LYS A 608 -38.93 74.28 17.08
C LYS A 608 -37.59 74.58 16.41
N VAL A 609 -36.85 73.58 15.95
CA VAL A 609 -35.54 73.75 15.29
C VAL A 609 -35.70 74.27 13.86
N THR A 610 -36.79 73.92 13.17
CA THR A 610 -37.03 74.34 11.79
C THR A 610 -37.51 75.80 11.63
N THR A 611 -37.87 76.52 12.72
CA THR A 611 -38.55 77.82 12.62
C THR A 611 -37.99 78.93 13.53
N PRO A 612 -36.83 79.55 13.23
CA PRO A 612 -36.48 80.82 13.86
C PRO A 612 -37.40 81.93 13.30
N SER A 613 -38.57 82.09 13.92
CA SER A 613 -39.51 83.16 13.58
C SER A 613 -39.06 84.45 14.25
N GLY A 614 -38.45 85.35 13.48
CA GLY A 614 -37.99 86.64 13.96
C GLY A 614 -38.32 87.76 12.98
N THR A 615 -38.63 88.93 13.53
CA THR A 615 -38.80 90.18 12.77
C THR A 615 -37.51 90.51 12.03
N ASN A 616 -37.58 90.98 10.76
CA ASN A 616 -36.40 91.33 9.97
C ASN A 616 -35.63 92.48 10.66
N LEU A 617 -34.54 92.14 11.35
CA LEU A 617 -33.76 93.10 12.14
C LEU A 617 -33.04 94.10 11.25
N SER A 618 -32.67 93.70 10.03
CA SER A 618 -32.08 94.60 9.03
C SER A 618 -33.07 95.69 8.60
N TYR A 619 -34.35 95.32 8.41
CA TYR A 619 -35.39 96.29 8.06
C TYR A 619 -35.55 97.37 9.15
N ILE A 620 -35.49 96.97 10.43
CA ILE A 620 -35.56 97.91 11.55
C ILE A 620 -34.28 98.75 11.62
N ALA A 621 -33.11 98.17 11.40
CA ALA A 621 -31.84 98.90 11.32
C ALA A 621 -31.83 99.96 10.21
N ASP A 622 -32.36 99.65 9.02
CA ASP A 622 -32.48 100.60 7.90
C ASP A 622 -33.41 101.77 8.25
N ARG A 623 -34.47 101.51 9.03
CA ARG A 623 -35.37 102.55 9.53
C ARG A 623 -34.74 103.43 10.61
N LEU A 624 -33.89 102.86 11.47
CA LEU A 624 -33.09 103.64 12.43
C LEU A 624 -32.12 104.57 11.70
N ASP A 625 -31.43 104.10 10.65
CA ASP A 625 -30.55 104.95 9.83
C ASP A 625 -31.30 106.08 9.11
N ALA A 626 -32.53 105.82 8.64
CA ALA A 626 -33.37 106.87 8.07
C ALA A 626 -33.68 107.96 9.11
N LEU A 627 -33.93 107.58 10.37
CA LEU A 627 -34.14 108.55 11.46
C LEU A 627 -32.88 109.36 11.76
N VAL A 628 -31.68 108.75 11.71
CA VAL A 628 -30.39 109.43 11.95
C VAL A 628 -30.22 110.66 11.05
N ASN A 629 -30.65 110.59 9.79
CA ASN A 629 -30.52 111.69 8.82
C ASN A 629 -31.41 112.90 9.17
N ILE A 630 -32.47 112.69 9.95
CA ILE A 630 -33.46 113.71 10.30
C ILE A 630 -33.16 114.35 11.67
N GLN A 631 -32.38 113.68 12.53
CA GLN A 631 -32.03 114.21 13.85
C GLN A 631 -31.09 115.42 13.77
N THR A 632 -31.14 116.30 14.77
CA THR A 632 -30.18 117.39 14.96
C THR A 632 -29.27 117.18 16.16
N ASN A 633 -29.68 116.37 17.15
CA ASN A 633 -28.90 116.02 18.34
C ASN A 633 -27.82 114.96 18.01
N ALA A 634 -26.54 115.28 18.22
CA ALA A 634 -25.41 114.41 17.91
C ALA A 634 -25.37 113.11 18.74
N SER A 635 -25.87 113.14 19.99
CA SER A 635 -25.92 111.95 20.86
C SER A 635 -26.95 110.95 20.35
N ILE A 636 -28.17 111.42 20.02
CA ILE A 636 -29.24 110.57 19.47
C ILE A 636 -28.82 109.97 18.12
N LYS A 637 -28.12 110.74 17.26
CA LYS A 637 -27.55 110.18 16.01
C LYS A 637 -26.60 109.01 16.28
N ALA A 638 -25.66 109.18 17.20
CA ALA A 638 -24.69 108.14 17.52
C ALA A 638 -25.36 106.90 18.15
N GLU A 639 -26.34 107.09 19.02
CA GLU A 639 -27.12 106.00 19.62
C GLU A 639 -27.91 105.19 18.58
N LEU A 640 -28.69 105.87 17.72
CA LEU A 640 -29.46 105.22 16.66
C LEU A 640 -28.55 104.47 15.66
N GLN A 641 -27.38 105.04 15.31
CA GLN A 641 -26.39 104.37 14.45
C GLN A 641 -25.81 103.12 15.10
N ASN A 642 -25.48 103.18 16.39
CA ASN A 642 -24.95 102.03 17.12
C ASN A 642 -26.00 100.92 17.25
N GLU A 643 -27.25 101.27 17.55
CA GLU A 643 -28.36 100.31 17.62
C GLU A 643 -28.64 99.65 16.26
N ALA A 644 -28.63 100.43 15.17
CA ALA A 644 -28.74 99.90 13.81
C ALA A 644 -27.60 98.93 13.47
N LYS A 645 -26.37 99.27 13.88
CA LYS A 645 -25.19 98.40 13.71
C LYS A 645 -25.32 97.11 14.52
N ASP A 646 -25.78 97.18 15.76
CA ASP A 646 -25.98 96.02 16.63
C ASP A 646 -27.08 95.10 16.09
N LEU A 647 -28.20 95.66 15.59
CA LEU A 647 -29.26 94.88 14.94
C LEU A 647 -28.75 94.16 13.68
N ARG A 648 -27.94 94.82 12.84
CA ARG A 648 -27.32 94.18 11.67
C ARG A 648 -26.31 93.10 12.07
N PHE A 649 -25.55 93.31 13.14
CA PHE A 649 -24.63 92.31 13.67
C PHE A 649 -25.39 91.06 14.14
N ILE A 650 -26.47 91.23 14.91
CA ILE A 650 -27.33 90.13 15.35
C ILE A 650 -27.98 89.42 14.14
N GLN A 651 -28.48 90.17 13.14
CA GLN A 651 -29.03 89.61 11.91
C GLN A 651 -27.99 88.79 11.12
N THR A 652 -26.74 89.25 11.09
CA THR A 652 -25.64 88.56 10.43
C THR A 652 -25.36 87.24 11.13
N GLN A 653 -25.21 87.25 12.47
CA GLN A 653 -25.02 86.03 13.27
C GLN A 653 -26.16 85.02 13.09
N LEU A 654 -27.40 85.51 13.03
CA LEU A 654 -28.58 84.66 12.80
C LEU A 654 -28.53 83.97 11.44
N ASN A 655 -28.11 84.69 10.39
CA ASN A 655 -28.08 84.17 9.02
C ASN A 655 -26.84 83.32 8.71
N SER A 656 -25.66 83.69 9.23
CA SER A 656 -24.39 83.04 8.91
C SER A 656 -24.08 81.83 9.79
N THR A 657 -24.44 81.91 11.08
CA THR A 657 -23.98 80.96 12.10
C THR A 657 -25.15 80.09 12.57
N ILE A 658 -26.20 80.72 13.12
CA ILE A 658 -27.31 79.99 13.74
C ILE A 658 -28.14 79.21 12.72
N LYS A 659 -28.44 79.81 11.55
CA LYS A 659 -29.19 79.09 10.52
C LYS A 659 -28.48 77.83 10.05
N HIS A 660 -27.15 77.87 9.90
CA HIS A 660 -26.37 76.69 9.54
C HIS A 660 -26.41 75.62 10.64
N GLN A 661 -26.19 76.02 11.90
CA GLN A 661 -26.27 75.11 13.04
C GLN A 661 -27.66 74.49 13.21
N LEU A 662 -28.74 75.25 12.99
CA LEU A 662 -30.11 74.73 13.05
C LEU A 662 -30.40 73.75 11.91
N MET A 663 -29.85 73.96 10.70
CA MET A 663 -30.00 73.02 9.58
C MET A 663 -29.21 71.72 9.81
N GLU A 664 -28.01 71.82 10.37
CA GLU A 664 -27.21 70.67 10.78
C GLU A 664 -27.92 69.89 11.89
N LEU A 665 -28.44 70.60 12.89
CA LEU A 665 -29.20 70.03 13.99
C LEU A 665 -30.51 69.37 13.54
N ASP A 666 -31.22 69.93 12.55
CA ASP A 666 -32.44 69.34 11.98
C ASP A 666 -32.17 67.95 11.38
N SER A 667 -31.09 67.85 10.58
CA SER A 667 -30.60 66.58 10.02
C SER A 667 -30.17 65.58 11.11
N GLU A 668 -29.51 66.05 12.17
CA GLU A 668 -29.13 65.20 13.30
C GLU A 668 -30.35 64.73 14.12
N ILE A 669 -31.35 65.58 14.33
CA ILE A 669 -32.61 65.24 15.02
C ILE A 669 -33.41 64.22 14.22
N GLU A 670 -33.44 64.30 12.89
CA GLU A 670 -34.13 63.33 12.04
C GLU A 670 -33.51 61.92 12.20
N ARG A 671 -32.17 61.83 12.13
CA ARG A 671 -31.43 60.59 12.38
C ARG A 671 -31.64 60.09 13.81
N PHE A 672 -31.71 60.99 14.77
CA PHE A 672 -31.95 60.65 16.16
C PHE A 672 -33.37 60.13 16.43
N SER A 673 -34.37 60.67 15.73
CA SER A 673 -35.75 60.18 15.81
C SER A 673 -35.82 58.70 15.47
N ASP A 674 -35.08 58.28 14.44
CA ASP A 674 -34.98 56.88 14.06
C ASP A 674 -34.31 56.04 15.16
N ILE A 675 -33.15 56.49 15.67
CA ILE A 675 -32.43 55.81 16.78
C ILE A 675 -33.36 55.63 17.98
N MET A 676 -34.03 56.69 18.43
CA MET A 676 -34.88 56.71 19.61
C MET A 676 -36.09 55.78 19.50
N SER A 677 -36.67 55.63 18.31
CA SER A 677 -37.77 54.69 18.07
C SER A 677 -37.35 53.22 18.22
N HIS A 678 -36.06 52.92 18.05
CA HIS A 678 -35.48 51.58 18.15
C HIS A 678 -34.73 51.30 19.46
N ILE A 679 -34.59 52.29 20.36
CA ILE A 679 -33.84 52.11 21.63
C ILE A 679 -34.42 50.98 22.48
N ASN A 680 -35.76 50.91 22.60
CA ASN A 680 -36.38 49.87 23.43
C ASN A 680 -36.09 48.47 22.88
N GLY A 681 -36.22 48.29 21.55
CA GLY A 681 -35.86 47.03 20.90
C GLY A 681 -34.37 46.70 21.04
N THR A 682 -33.49 47.70 20.97
CA THR A 682 -32.04 47.51 21.19
C THR A 682 -31.74 47.04 22.62
N VAL A 683 -32.34 47.67 23.63
CA VAL A 683 -32.15 47.28 25.04
C VAL A 683 -32.73 45.89 25.32
N GLU A 684 -33.92 45.58 24.80
CA GLU A 684 -34.51 44.25 24.91
C GLU A 684 -33.60 43.18 24.28
N ASN A 685 -33.09 43.43 23.07
CA ASN A 685 -32.16 42.52 22.40
C ASN A 685 -30.87 42.30 23.19
N VAL A 686 -30.28 43.35 23.78
CA VAL A 686 -29.10 43.21 24.66
C VAL A 686 -29.42 42.36 25.87
N LEU A 687 -30.52 42.64 26.56
CA LEU A 687 -30.90 41.91 27.77
C LEU A 687 -31.20 40.43 27.46
N GLU A 688 -31.85 40.14 26.34
CA GLU A 688 -32.16 38.79 25.88
C GLU A 688 -30.89 38.01 25.52
N LYS A 689 -30.04 38.56 24.64
CA LYS A 689 -28.81 37.89 24.19
C LYS A 689 -27.83 37.70 25.34
N VAL A 690 -27.64 38.71 26.18
CA VAL A 690 -26.74 38.60 27.34
C VAL A 690 -27.29 37.66 28.41
N SER A 691 -28.60 37.64 28.67
CA SER A 691 -29.16 36.67 29.63
C SER A 691 -29.05 35.24 29.10
N SER A 692 -29.32 35.02 27.81
CA SER A 692 -29.14 33.71 27.17
C SER A 692 -27.69 33.23 27.25
N ALA A 693 -26.72 34.11 26.95
CA ALA A 693 -25.30 33.79 27.08
C ALA A 693 -24.90 33.53 28.54
N GLN A 694 -25.44 34.30 29.49
CA GLN A 694 -25.17 34.13 30.91
C GLN A 694 -25.72 32.80 31.45
N ASP A 695 -26.88 32.36 30.99
CA ASP A 695 -27.49 31.09 31.39
C ASP A 695 -26.65 29.89 30.90
N VAL A 696 -26.17 29.94 29.65
CA VAL A 696 -25.23 28.92 29.11
C VAL A 696 -23.91 28.92 29.88
N LEU A 697 -23.39 30.10 30.20
CA LEU A 697 -22.15 30.25 30.99
C LEU A 697 -22.27 29.68 32.40
N ASN A 698 -23.42 29.87 33.05
CA ASN A 698 -23.64 29.42 34.42
C ASN A 698 -23.97 27.92 34.54
N ASN A 699 -24.78 27.40 33.62
CA ASN A 699 -25.38 26.07 33.79
C ASN A 699 -24.72 25.00 32.91
N ASN A 700 -24.31 25.34 31.69
CA ASN A 700 -23.93 24.33 30.69
C ASN A 700 -22.41 24.22 30.51
N THR A 701 -21.65 25.26 30.89
CA THR A 701 -20.22 25.34 30.57
C THR A 701 -19.40 24.19 31.13
N THR A 702 -19.67 23.74 32.36
CA THR A 702 -18.97 22.58 32.95
C THR A 702 -19.27 21.29 32.19
N GLU A 703 -20.53 21.07 31.79
CA GLU A 703 -20.92 19.90 31.00
C GLU A 703 -20.34 19.96 29.58
N THR A 704 -20.34 21.13 28.94
CA THR A 704 -19.72 21.35 27.62
C THR A 704 -18.22 21.06 27.65
N VAL A 705 -17.50 21.59 28.64
CA VAL A 705 -16.06 21.34 28.80
C VAL A 705 -15.80 19.85 29.01
N LYS A 706 -16.58 19.19 29.87
CA LYS A 706 -16.45 17.75 30.11
C LYS A 706 -16.74 16.93 28.86
N SER A 707 -17.80 17.26 28.12
CA SER A 707 -18.17 16.58 26.86
C SER A 707 -17.06 16.70 25.82
N LYS A 708 -16.54 17.91 25.59
CA LYS A 708 -15.45 18.14 24.61
C LYS A 708 -14.14 17.51 25.03
N LEU A 709 -13.85 17.47 26.32
CA LEU A 709 -12.70 16.75 26.86
C LEU A 709 -12.82 15.24 26.60
N THR A 710 -13.99 14.64 26.84
CA THR A 710 -14.25 13.21 26.54
C THR A 710 -14.13 12.94 25.05
N GLU A 711 -14.76 13.75 24.17
CA GLU A 711 -14.62 13.61 22.71
C GLU A 711 -13.15 13.66 22.26
N PHE A 712 -12.35 14.57 22.85
CA PHE A 712 -10.92 14.69 22.54
C PHE A 712 -10.12 13.47 23.01
N VAL A 713 -10.38 12.96 24.22
CA VAL A 713 -9.71 11.77 24.77
C VAL A 713 -10.07 10.54 23.95
N ASP A 714 -11.35 10.30 23.67
CA ASP A 714 -11.83 9.17 22.86
C ASP A 714 -11.19 9.16 21.47
N CYS A 715 -11.02 10.34 20.89
CA CYS A 715 -10.32 10.52 19.63
C CYS A 715 -8.85 10.07 19.68
N GLN A 716 -8.10 10.45 20.73
CA GLN A 716 -6.71 10.01 20.88
C GLN A 716 -6.61 8.49 21.12
N ILE A 717 -7.55 7.92 21.88
CA ILE A 717 -7.63 6.47 22.11
C ILE A 717 -7.98 5.71 20.82
N GLY A 718 -8.84 6.30 19.97
CA GLY A 718 -9.22 5.75 18.67
C GLY A 718 -8.03 5.59 17.71
N VAL A 719 -7.05 6.52 17.75
CA VAL A 719 -5.79 6.39 16.99
C VAL A 719 -5.02 5.14 17.38
N PHE A 720 -4.84 4.89 18.68
CA PHE A 720 -4.17 3.68 19.16
C PHE A 720 -4.95 2.40 18.86
N THR A 721 -6.27 2.45 18.94
CA THR A 721 -7.15 1.31 18.62
C THR A 721 -7.01 0.90 17.16
N THR A 722 -7.07 1.88 16.24
CA THR A 722 -6.90 1.64 14.80
C THR A 722 -5.51 1.07 14.49
N LEU A 723 -4.45 1.64 15.09
CA LEU A 723 -3.09 1.13 14.94
C LEU A 723 -2.95 -0.30 15.48
N ALA A 724 -3.49 -0.58 16.67
CA ALA A 724 -3.40 -1.90 17.29
C ALA A 724 -4.11 -2.97 16.45
N GLU A 725 -5.28 -2.66 15.90
CA GLU A 725 -6.00 -3.55 14.98
C GLU A 725 -5.21 -3.80 13.69
N TRP A 726 -4.68 -2.73 13.07
CA TRP A 726 -3.82 -2.85 11.89
C TRP A 726 -2.55 -3.65 12.18
N ALA A 727 -1.86 -3.37 13.29
CA ALA A 727 -0.64 -4.06 13.67
C ALA A 727 -0.91 -5.54 13.95
N ASN A 728 -2.02 -5.86 14.63
CA ASN A 728 -2.46 -7.22 14.85
C ASN A 728 -2.67 -7.95 13.53
N GLN A 729 -3.47 -7.38 12.62
CA GLN A 729 -3.71 -8.00 11.31
C GLN A 729 -2.43 -8.12 10.48
N THR A 730 -1.59 -7.09 10.47
CA THR A 730 -0.36 -7.05 9.68
C THR A 730 0.66 -8.09 10.16
N ILE A 731 0.90 -8.16 11.48
CA ILE A 731 1.81 -9.14 12.08
C ILE A 731 1.28 -10.56 11.87
N THR A 732 -0.01 -10.80 12.08
CA THR A 732 -0.60 -12.15 12.02
C THR A 732 -0.85 -12.64 10.60
N GLU A 733 -1.07 -11.77 9.60
CA GLU A 733 -1.48 -12.19 8.24
C GLU A 733 -0.52 -11.79 7.12
N GLN A 734 0.31 -10.76 7.31
CA GLN A 734 1.09 -10.14 6.21
C GLN A 734 2.60 -10.24 6.39
N VAL A 735 3.11 -10.13 7.62
CA VAL A 735 4.54 -10.21 7.89
C VAL A 735 5.10 -11.58 7.53
N GLY A 736 6.16 -11.58 6.71
CA GLY A 736 6.97 -12.75 6.42
C GLY A 736 6.24 -13.90 5.72
N ARG A 737 5.23 -13.62 4.87
CA ARG A 737 4.54 -14.64 4.07
C ARG A 737 5.52 -15.58 3.35
N CYS A 738 5.44 -16.87 3.64
CA CYS A 738 6.55 -17.80 3.40
C CYS A 738 6.47 -18.59 2.07
N GLY A 739 5.60 -18.19 1.14
CA GLY A 739 5.56 -18.72 -0.24
C GLY A 739 6.93 -18.83 -0.94
N PRO A 740 7.84 -17.84 -0.81
CA PRO A 740 9.22 -17.95 -1.28
C PRO A 740 9.97 -19.21 -0.84
N VAL A 741 9.74 -19.69 0.38
CA VAL A 741 10.39 -20.89 0.92
C VAL A 741 9.90 -22.13 0.17
N ALA A 742 8.58 -22.26 0.01
CA ALA A 742 7.95 -23.35 -0.73
C ALA A 742 8.41 -23.39 -2.21
N VAL A 743 8.48 -22.22 -2.86
CA VAL A 743 9.01 -22.11 -4.24
C VAL A 743 10.48 -22.53 -4.29
N SER A 744 11.28 -22.15 -3.32
CA SER A 744 12.70 -22.53 -3.26
C SER A 744 12.88 -24.04 -3.13
N VAL A 745 12.14 -24.69 -2.22
CA VAL A 745 12.17 -26.14 -2.03
C VAL A 745 11.73 -26.87 -3.31
N ASN A 746 10.65 -26.42 -3.95
CA ASN A 746 10.16 -27.00 -5.20
C ASN A 746 11.14 -26.81 -6.35
N THR A 747 11.86 -25.69 -6.38
CA THR A 747 12.86 -25.42 -7.42
C THR A 747 14.04 -26.38 -7.29
N VAL A 748 14.54 -26.60 -6.06
CA VAL A 748 15.62 -27.56 -5.80
C VAL A 748 15.19 -28.98 -6.14
N GLU A 749 13.99 -29.39 -5.73
CA GLU A 749 13.43 -30.70 -6.08
C GLU A 749 13.35 -30.88 -7.60
N ASN A 750 12.81 -29.90 -8.33
CA ASN A 750 12.67 -29.99 -9.79
C ASN A 750 14.02 -30.00 -10.52
N LEU A 751 15.00 -29.19 -10.07
CA LEU A 751 16.37 -29.20 -10.61
C LEU A 751 17.03 -30.57 -10.43
N PHE A 752 16.84 -31.21 -9.28
CA PHE A 752 17.45 -32.50 -8.99
C PHE A 752 16.69 -33.67 -9.65
N CYS A 753 15.38 -33.77 -9.42
CA CYS A 753 14.58 -34.92 -9.83
C CYS A 753 14.15 -34.86 -11.30
N SER A 754 13.47 -33.79 -11.71
CA SER A 754 12.93 -33.69 -13.06
C SER A 754 13.98 -33.38 -14.12
N GLN A 755 15.01 -32.60 -13.79
CA GLN A 755 16.03 -32.22 -14.77
C GLN A 755 17.20 -33.21 -14.79
N LEU A 756 17.82 -33.49 -13.64
CA LEU A 756 19.01 -34.35 -13.58
C LEU A 756 18.68 -35.85 -13.57
N VAL A 757 17.90 -36.32 -12.60
CA VAL A 757 17.65 -37.75 -12.40
C VAL A 757 16.87 -38.34 -13.56
N ASP A 758 15.80 -37.68 -14.03
CA ASP A 758 15.03 -38.14 -15.17
C ASP A 758 15.85 -38.18 -16.46
N SER A 759 16.69 -37.16 -16.72
CA SER A 759 17.56 -37.17 -17.91
C SER A 759 18.59 -38.29 -17.86
N LEU A 760 19.20 -38.55 -16.70
CA LEU A 760 20.11 -39.68 -16.51
C LEU A 760 19.39 -41.02 -16.70
N ASN A 761 18.16 -41.10 -16.20
CA ASN A 761 17.31 -42.28 -16.30
C ASN A 761 16.89 -42.57 -17.74
N ALA A 762 16.58 -41.52 -18.50
CA ALA A 762 16.33 -41.62 -19.93
C ALA A 762 17.56 -42.15 -20.70
N PHE A 763 18.78 -41.83 -20.27
CA PHE A 763 20.00 -42.25 -20.96
C PHE A 763 20.19 -43.77 -20.88
N TRP A 764 20.21 -44.33 -19.66
CA TRP A 764 20.42 -45.77 -19.49
C TRP A 764 19.24 -46.58 -20.02
N PHE A 765 18.01 -46.05 -19.94
CA PHE A 765 16.84 -46.71 -20.50
C PHE A 765 16.92 -46.78 -22.03
N SER A 766 17.33 -45.69 -22.69
CA SER A 766 17.54 -45.65 -24.14
C SER A 766 18.69 -46.56 -24.59
N LEU A 767 19.77 -46.62 -23.81
CA LEU A 767 20.87 -47.56 -24.08
C LEU A 767 20.41 -49.01 -23.90
N GLY A 768 19.67 -49.31 -22.83
CA GLY A 768 19.07 -50.62 -22.59
C GLY A 768 18.14 -51.05 -23.72
N TRP A 769 17.29 -50.14 -24.20
CA TRP A 769 16.45 -50.34 -25.39
C TRP A 769 17.30 -50.75 -26.61
N CYS A 770 18.38 -50.02 -26.89
CA CYS A 770 19.27 -50.36 -28.00
C CYS A 770 19.84 -51.77 -27.86
N ILE A 771 20.33 -52.14 -26.67
CA ILE A 771 20.92 -53.45 -26.39
C ILE A 771 19.92 -54.58 -26.62
N VAL A 772 18.67 -54.43 -26.17
CA VAL A 772 17.61 -55.43 -26.38
C VAL A 772 17.40 -55.69 -27.87
N PHE A 773 17.41 -54.64 -28.70
CA PHE A 773 17.25 -54.76 -30.16
C PHE A 773 18.54 -55.18 -30.90
N LEU A 774 19.72 -55.08 -30.28
CA LEU A 774 20.97 -55.61 -30.87
C LEU A 774 20.91 -57.13 -31.04
N ILE A 775 20.26 -57.88 -30.14
CA ILE A 775 20.13 -59.34 -30.24
C ILE A 775 19.41 -59.77 -31.54
N PRO A 776 18.16 -59.34 -31.82
CA PRO A 776 17.51 -59.69 -33.08
C PRO A 776 18.22 -59.04 -34.28
N SER A 777 18.82 -57.86 -34.13
CA SER A 777 19.65 -57.25 -35.19
C SER A 777 20.77 -58.19 -35.64
N ILE A 778 21.51 -58.79 -34.70
CA ILE A 778 22.55 -59.77 -35.01
C ILE A 778 21.99 -60.93 -35.82
N ILE A 779 20.88 -61.52 -35.37
CA ILE A 779 20.29 -62.71 -36.02
C ILE A 779 19.89 -62.39 -37.46
N PHE A 780 19.13 -61.32 -37.67
CA PHE A 780 18.63 -60.98 -38.99
C PHE A 780 19.73 -60.45 -39.91
N SER A 781 20.67 -59.65 -39.40
CA SER A 781 21.83 -59.18 -40.19
C SER A 781 22.72 -60.32 -40.66
N VAL A 782 22.97 -61.35 -39.84
CA VAL A 782 23.70 -62.56 -40.28
C VAL A 782 22.94 -63.32 -41.37
N LYS A 783 21.63 -63.50 -41.21
CA LYS A 783 20.79 -64.20 -42.20
C LYS A 783 20.69 -63.41 -43.50
N LEU A 784 20.58 -62.09 -43.42
CA LEU A 784 20.49 -61.19 -44.57
C LEU A 784 21.83 -61.06 -45.31
N ALA A 785 22.94 -60.95 -44.59
CA ALA A 785 24.28 -60.88 -45.18
C ALA A 785 24.59 -62.07 -46.09
N LYS A 786 24.02 -63.25 -45.79
CA LYS A 786 24.10 -64.42 -46.66
C LYS A 786 23.57 -64.14 -48.08
N PHE A 787 22.57 -63.29 -48.24
CA PHE A 787 22.00 -62.98 -49.56
C PHE A 787 22.75 -61.90 -50.36
N TYR A 788 23.72 -61.21 -49.75
CA TYR A 788 24.48 -60.14 -50.42
C TYR A 788 25.96 -60.48 -50.61
N ARG A 789 26.58 -61.26 -49.72
CA ARG A 789 28.00 -61.63 -49.82
C ARG A 789 28.30 -62.58 -50.97
N ARG A 790 29.44 -62.42 -51.66
CA ARG A 790 29.90 -63.33 -52.71
C ARG A 790 30.24 -64.70 -52.12
N MET A 791 29.57 -65.76 -52.57
CA MET A 791 29.73 -67.13 -52.06
C MET A 791 30.91 -67.86 -52.73
N LYS A 792 31.45 -68.88 -52.06
CA LYS A 792 32.51 -69.75 -52.60
C LYS A 792 31.96 -71.03 -53.24
N TYR A 793 30.80 -71.50 -52.78
CA TYR A 793 30.17 -72.74 -53.25
C TYR A 793 28.67 -72.52 -53.53
N LYS A 794 28.11 -73.17 -54.55
CA LYS A 794 26.68 -73.18 -54.91
C LYS A 794 26.21 -74.61 -55.24
N ASP A 795 24.90 -74.84 -55.25
CA ASP A 795 24.33 -76.04 -55.87
C ASP A 795 24.20 -75.84 -57.38
N GLU A 796 24.49 -76.86 -58.19
CA GLU A 796 24.09 -76.91 -59.60
C GLU A 796 22.60 -77.23 -59.67
N PHE A 797 21.80 -76.24 -60.06
CA PHE A 797 20.40 -76.49 -60.42
C PHE A 797 20.41 -77.14 -61.82
N MET A 798 20.38 -78.48 -61.88
CA MET A 798 20.08 -79.19 -63.12
C MET A 798 18.61 -78.94 -63.45
N ASP A 799 18.36 -78.02 -64.40
CA ASP A 799 17.09 -78.03 -65.13
C ASP A 799 16.92 -79.44 -65.71
N ASN A 800 15.77 -80.06 -65.45
CA ASN A 800 15.43 -81.39 -65.95
C ASN A 800 15.66 -81.45 -67.47
N ILE A 801 16.79 -82.02 -67.90
CA ILE A 801 17.03 -82.38 -69.29
C ILE A 801 15.98 -83.46 -69.60
N MET A 802 14.93 -83.10 -70.34
CA MET A 802 14.05 -84.08 -70.99
C MET A 802 14.91 -84.91 -71.93
N MET A 803 15.26 -86.13 -71.50
CA MET A 803 15.86 -87.12 -72.36
C MET A 803 14.79 -87.61 -73.33
N SER A 804 14.95 -87.29 -74.62
CA SER A 804 14.05 -87.74 -75.69
C SER A 804 14.13 -89.27 -75.85
N PRO A 805 13.00 -89.99 -75.99
CA PRO A 805 13.00 -91.44 -76.06
C PRO A 805 13.45 -91.96 -77.44
N ILE A 806 14.37 -92.92 -77.43
CA ILE A 806 14.77 -93.74 -78.59
C ILE A 806 13.63 -94.74 -78.90
N PRO A 807 13.13 -94.85 -80.15
CA PRO A 807 12.06 -95.79 -80.48
C PRO A 807 12.57 -97.24 -80.55
N ARG A 808 11.94 -98.14 -79.79
CA ARG A 808 12.15 -99.60 -79.88
C ARG A 808 11.28 -100.20 -80.99
N VAL A 809 11.90 -100.93 -81.93
CA VAL A 809 11.23 -101.78 -82.90
C VAL A 809 10.79 -103.08 -82.22
N ASN A 810 9.51 -103.43 -82.36
CA ASN A 810 8.88 -104.64 -81.82
C ASN A 810 9.29 -105.89 -82.61
N LEU A 811 9.76 -106.92 -81.91
CA LEU A 811 9.77 -108.30 -82.36
C LEU A 811 8.93 -109.13 -81.37
N LYS A 812 7.82 -109.70 -81.86
CA LYS A 812 6.99 -110.67 -81.13
C LYS A 812 7.59 -112.08 -81.24
N PRO A 813 7.62 -112.89 -80.17
CA PRO A 813 7.71 -114.33 -80.27
C PRO A 813 6.33 -115.00 -80.21
N TYR A 814 6.20 -116.15 -80.90
CA TYR A 814 5.08 -117.09 -80.77
C TYR A 814 5.10 -117.80 -79.42
#